data_AF-A0A7C4TML5-F1
#
_entry.id   AF-A0A7C4TML5-F1
#
_cell.length_a   1.000
_cell.length_b   1.000
_cell.length_c   1.000
_cell.angle_alpha   90.00
_cell.angle_beta   90.00
_cell.angle_gamma   90.00
#
_symmetry.space_group_name_H-M   'P 1'
#
loop_
_entity.id
_entity.type
_entity.pdbx_description
1 polymer ?
#
loop_
_entity_poly.entity_id
_entity_poly.type
_entity_poly.pdbx_seq_one_letter_code
_entity_poly.pdbx_strand_id
1 'polypeptide(L)'
;MLWSDKVLEVRTSLGLNLITTPETNVLVYDNGRILWRSASMIRKGDYLVVVRRLPESEVRVSILDLLPDNLYLKISKELVDVIINHIIIKYGSLSKFLSTKSISKYKLYKLLKKGVIRLYDLKYLVKILNIDYNSLDTYVSEVGCRGFKGIDWVKLPVVDKDFIKFLANLYTRSSVITNKQSEPIALRYYINSDDEVYHLISNLRKFFLPLNSSLSYRVYREGARHYVLIKNKVLSLLISIWGISNIINKSTSRLISSLSKDYLTLLIRELIKNYGFVDEGYIRISLTTKASAVLLNMILRRFGILSSIDKLGSEYRLVINDFKSFKVFLREILGNDWYSSETVSTNDGSYLEVNDGLSAVIVTDIVEVPGQAVYDLTIEGTHSFIANGFIVHNTAAVIKEKQSGEYFLEAGAMVLADGGIVCIDEIDKMRDEDRVAIHEAMEQGTVSIAKAGIVARLNARASVLAAGNPKYGRYIPSRPIAENINLPITILSRFDLIFTLRDLTDVERDKSLVRHVLRTHEAIEEVRPEIPPDILRKYVAYARKYVKPRLTRDAELLIEEFYLEMRKRSAEVPEAPVAITTRQLEALIRLAEAHARMALKNYVDVEDAAEAIRLMNVMLENVGIDVETGQIDIDVIMTGKPKSIRDKELIIKDIVKELSSEGGCAKIKDIVKEAVKRGIDEDFVEKYITSLRRAGELYEVKTGCVNFVE
;
A
#
# COMPACT_ATOMS: atom_id res chain seq x y z
N MET A 1 -0.57 17.24 11.75
CA MET A 1 0.32 17.71 12.84
C MET A 1 -0.52 17.78 14.11
N LEU A 2 -0.67 16.64 14.78
CA LEU A 2 -1.46 16.46 15.99
C LEU A 2 -0.72 17.04 17.19
N TRP A 3 -1.43 17.56 18.19
CA TRP A 3 -0.84 17.83 19.51
C TRP A 3 -1.40 16.78 20.46
N SER A 4 -0.50 16.08 21.15
CA SER A 4 -0.87 15.14 22.22
C SER A 4 -0.42 15.72 23.55
N ASP A 5 -1.28 15.63 24.58
CA ASP A 5 -0.94 16.04 25.94
C ASP A 5 0.21 15.20 26.53
N LYS A 6 0.32 13.94 26.06
CA LYS A 6 1.36 12.99 26.47
C LYS A 6 2.00 12.35 25.24
N VAL A 7 3.32 12.47 25.12
CA VAL A 7 4.10 11.82 24.07
C VAL A 7 5.18 10.99 24.76
N LEU A 8 5.38 9.76 24.30
CA LEU A 8 6.46 8.91 24.79
C LEU A 8 7.67 9.09 23.88
N GLU A 9 8.81 9.45 24.47
CA GLU A 9 10.12 9.30 23.84
C GLU A 9 10.73 7.98 24.33
N VAL A 10 10.70 6.98 23.45
CA VAL A 10 11.36 5.69 23.69
C VAL A 10 12.79 5.79 23.18
N ARG A 11 13.75 5.62 24.09
CA ARG A 11 15.19 5.65 23.81
C ARG A 11 15.72 4.23 23.76
N THR A 12 16.66 3.99 22.86
CA THR A 12 17.22 2.65 22.63
C THR A 12 18.73 2.60 22.83
N SER A 13 19.28 1.39 22.97
CA SER A 13 20.72 1.12 23.16
C SER A 13 21.59 1.63 22.01
N LEU A 14 21.05 1.72 20.79
CA LEU A 14 21.74 2.25 19.61
C LEU A 14 21.56 3.77 19.44
N GLY A 15 21.00 4.48 20.44
CA GLY A 15 20.76 5.92 20.36
C GLY A 15 19.66 6.33 19.36
N LEU A 16 18.83 5.38 18.93
CA LEU A 16 17.63 5.66 18.13
C LEU A 16 16.47 6.01 19.07
N ASN A 17 15.83 7.16 18.81
CA ASN A 17 14.70 7.61 19.61
C ASN A 17 13.42 7.56 18.77
N LEU A 18 12.36 6.97 19.34
CA LEU A 18 11.02 6.99 18.79
C LEU A 18 10.16 7.93 19.65
N ILE A 19 9.66 9.00 19.03
CA ILE A 19 8.70 9.91 19.64
C ILE A 19 7.33 9.56 19.09
N THR A 20 6.42 9.07 19.93
CA THR A 20 5.13 8.54 19.50
C THR A 20 4.03 8.76 20.55
N THR A 21 2.77 8.71 20.14
CA THR A 21 1.66 8.72 21.11
C THR A 21 1.60 7.38 21.85
N PRO A 22 1.13 7.37 23.11
CA PRO A 22 1.00 6.14 23.89
C PRO A 22 0.17 5.04 23.21
N GLU A 23 -0.83 5.39 22.39
CA GLU A 23 -1.69 4.40 21.72
C GLU A 23 -1.09 3.85 20.42
N THR A 24 -0.02 4.45 19.90
CA THR A 24 0.56 4.00 18.63
C THR A 24 1.19 2.62 18.82
N ASN A 25 0.78 1.65 18.01
CA ASN A 25 1.38 0.32 18.04
C ASN A 25 2.75 0.32 17.34
N VAL A 26 3.73 -0.28 18.02
CA VAL A 26 5.12 -0.44 17.57
C VAL A 26 5.43 -1.93 17.51
N LEU A 27 6.30 -2.32 16.58
CA LEU A 27 6.72 -3.70 16.39
C LEU A 27 7.79 -4.10 17.44
N VAL A 28 7.51 -5.13 18.23
CA VAL A 28 8.37 -5.66 19.30
C VAL A 28 8.81 -7.08 18.95
N TYR A 29 10.04 -7.43 19.30
CA TYR A 29 10.57 -8.79 19.24
C TYR A 29 10.53 -9.42 20.62
N ASP A 30 9.77 -10.50 20.77
CA ASP A 30 9.55 -11.16 22.05
C ASP A 30 9.63 -12.68 21.84
N ASN A 31 10.58 -13.34 22.52
CA ASN A 31 10.76 -14.79 22.51
C ASN A 31 10.73 -15.45 21.12
N GLY A 32 11.42 -14.86 20.14
CA GLY A 32 11.51 -15.41 18.79
C GLY A 32 10.35 -15.04 17.86
N ARG A 33 9.40 -14.22 18.31
CA ARG A 33 8.26 -13.75 17.51
C ARG A 33 8.23 -12.23 17.40
N ILE A 34 7.76 -11.75 16.26
CA ILE A 34 7.49 -10.33 16.02
C ILE A 34 6.01 -10.09 16.31
N LEU A 35 5.71 -9.10 17.16
CA LEU A 35 4.36 -8.78 17.56
C LEU A 35 4.13 -7.28 17.69
N TRP A 36 2.90 -6.84 17.45
CA TRP A 36 2.49 -5.46 17.66
C TRP A 36 2.21 -5.22 19.14
N ARG A 37 2.74 -4.14 19.69
CA ARG A 37 2.50 -3.72 21.07
C ARG A 37 2.28 -2.20 21.10
N SER A 38 1.29 -1.76 21.88
CA SER A 38 1.04 -0.34 22.10
C SER A 38 2.27 0.32 22.75
N ALA A 39 2.63 1.53 22.33
CA ALA A 39 3.80 2.24 22.87
C ALA A 39 3.73 2.41 24.40
N SER A 40 2.53 2.55 24.96
CA SER A 40 2.25 2.57 26.41
C SER A 40 2.59 1.29 27.17
N MET A 41 2.65 0.15 26.48
CA MET A 41 2.94 -1.16 27.07
C MET A 41 4.41 -1.53 26.98
N ILE A 42 5.22 -0.74 26.28
CA ILE A 42 6.67 -0.95 26.16
C ILE A 42 7.32 -0.65 27.50
N ARG A 43 8.27 -1.50 27.90
CA ARG A 43 9.07 -1.32 29.13
C ARG A 43 10.56 -1.29 28.80
N LYS A 44 11.36 -0.74 29.72
CA LYS A 44 12.81 -0.85 29.69
C LYS A 44 13.23 -2.32 29.63
N GLY A 45 14.09 -2.68 28.70
CA GLY A 45 14.51 -4.06 28.42
C GLY A 45 13.75 -4.76 27.28
N ASP A 46 12.61 -4.22 26.82
CA ASP A 46 11.93 -4.76 25.64
C ASP A 46 12.77 -4.54 24.37
N TYR A 47 12.61 -5.41 23.38
CA TYR A 47 13.31 -5.29 22.09
C TYR A 47 12.38 -4.71 21.01
N LEU A 48 12.70 -3.53 20.50
CA LEU A 48 11.96 -2.90 19.40
C LEU A 48 12.56 -3.23 18.04
N VAL A 49 11.72 -3.60 17.08
CA VAL A 49 12.18 -3.94 15.73
C VAL A 49 12.44 -2.68 14.92
N VAL A 50 13.64 -2.61 14.34
CA VAL A 50 14.09 -1.55 13.44
C VAL A 50 14.47 -2.11 12.06
N VAL A 51 14.18 -1.33 11.03
CA VAL A 51 14.61 -1.58 9.66
C VAL A 51 16.07 -1.19 9.52
N ARG A 52 16.93 -2.18 9.29
CA ARG A 52 18.37 -1.98 9.11
C ARG A 52 18.71 -1.53 7.70
N ARG A 53 18.06 -2.12 6.70
CA ARG A 53 18.31 -1.83 5.28
C ARG A 53 17.05 -1.30 4.61
N LEU A 54 17.11 -0.08 4.09
CA LEU A 54 16.03 0.47 3.26
C LEU A 54 16.10 -0.12 1.84
N PRO A 55 14.96 -0.43 1.20
CA PRO A 55 14.93 -0.89 -0.19
C PRO A 55 15.45 0.21 -1.13
N GLU A 56 15.98 -0.19 -2.28
CA GLU A 56 16.40 0.77 -3.30
C GLU A 56 15.16 1.43 -3.92
N SER A 57 15.22 2.74 -4.13
CA SER A 57 14.14 3.45 -4.80
C SER A 57 14.34 3.31 -6.31
N GLU A 58 13.43 2.60 -6.97
CA GLU A 58 13.39 2.48 -8.44
C GLU A 58 12.77 3.71 -9.12
N VAL A 59 12.22 4.65 -8.33
CA VAL A 59 11.56 5.85 -8.84
C VAL A 59 12.60 6.88 -9.23
N ARG A 60 12.76 7.13 -10.53
CA ARG A 60 13.51 8.30 -11.02
C ARG A 60 12.73 9.57 -10.67
N VAL A 61 13.38 10.48 -9.94
CA VAL A 61 12.80 11.78 -9.57
C VAL A 61 13.46 12.85 -10.43
N SER A 62 12.66 13.52 -11.26
CA SER A 62 13.11 14.65 -12.07
C SER A 62 13.32 15.90 -11.21
N ILE A 63 14.35 16.70 -11.52
CA ILE A 63 14.55 18.02 -10.88
C ILE A 63 13.35 18.93 -11.19
N LEU A 64 12.79 18.85 -12.39
CA LEU A 64 11.68 19.68 -12.84
C LEU A 64 10.39 19.43 -12.05
N ASP A 65 10.19 18.23 -11.53
CA ASP A 65 9.05 17.91 -10.65
C ASP A 65 9.15 18.60 -9.28
N LEU A 66 10.36 18.92 -8.84
CA LEU A 66 10.62 19.55 -7.55
C LEU A 66 10.66 21.08 -7.64
N LEU A 67 10.65 21.64 -8.85
CA LEU A 67 10.68 23.08 -9.09
C LEU A 67 9.27 23.70 -9.06
N PRO A 68 9.11 24.92 -8.51
CA PRO A 68 7.88 25.69 -8.60
C PRO A 68 7.49 26.05 -10.04
N ASP A 69 6.20 25.92 -10.34
CA ASP A 69 5.63 26.13 -11.69
C ASP A 69 5.78 27.56 -12.25
N ASN A 70 6.03 28.54 -11.37
CA ASN A 70 6.18 29.95 -11.74
C ASN A 70 7.58 30.29 -12.31
N LEU A 71 8.54 29.37 -12.25
CA LEU A 71 9.90 29.58 -12.76
C LEU A 71 9.96 29.54 -14.28
N TYR A 72 10.94 30.25 -14.83
CA TYR A 72 11.29 30.23 -16.24
C TYR A 72 12.36 29.17 -16.49
N LEU A 73 12.25 28.48 -17.62
CA LEU A 73 13.20 27.49 -18.10
C LEU A 73 13.78 27.97 -19.43
N LYS A 74 15.05 27.66 -19.64
CA LYS A 74 15.72 27.73 -20.93
C LYS A 74 15.91 26.32 -21.44
N ILE A 75 15.26 26.02 -22.56
CA ILE A 75 15.24 24.69 -23.17
C ILE A 75 16.09 24.65 -24.44
N SER A 76 16.60 23.46 -24.77
CA SER A 76 17.38 23.23 -25.99
C SER A 76 16.54 23.46 -27.24
N LYS A 77 17.23 23.74 -28.35
CA LYS A 77 16.58 23.92 -29.65
C LYS A 77 15.89 22.63 -30.12
N GLU A 78 16.46 21.47 -29.82
CA GLU A 78 15.87 20.17 -30.18
C GLU A 78 14.49 19.98 -29.55
N LEU A 79 14.35 20.30 -28.25
CA LEU A 79 13.05 20.18 -27.58
C LEU A 79 12.03 21.18 -28.15
N VAL A 80 12.48 22.40 -28.50
CA VAL A 80 11.62 23.39 -29.18
C VAL A 80 11.10 22.80 -30.50
N ASP A 81 11.98 22.20 -31.31
CA ASP A 81 11.63 21.61 -32.60
C ASP A 81 10.68 20.41 -32.44
N VAL A 82 10.90 19.54 -31.45
CA VAL A 82 10.00 18.41 -31.12
C VAL A 82 8.60 18.90 -30.76
N ILE A 83 8.49 19.93 -29.90
CA ILE A 83 7.21 20.52 -29.50
C ILE A 83 6.49 21.11 -30.71
N ILE A 84 7.19 21.82 -31.59
CA ILE A 84 6.61 22.41 -32.81
C ILE A 84 6.08 21.31 -33.73
N ASN A 85 6.87 20.27 -33.98
CA ASN A 85 6.48 19.18 -34.86
C ASN A 85 5.22 18.48 -34.35
N HIS A 86 5.12 18.22 -33.04
CA HIS A 86 3.90 17.65 -32.44
C HIS A 86 2.69 18.59 -32.56
N ILE A 87 2.89 19.91 -32.41
CA ILE A 87 1.82 20.90 -32.61
C ILE A 87 1.33 20.88 -34.07
N ILE A 88 2.25 20.83 -35.04
CA ILE A 88 1.89 20.81 -36.47
C ILE A 88 1.19 19.51 -36.83
N ILE A 89 1.66 18.35 -36.36
CA ILE A 89 1.02 17.05 -36.62
C ILE A 89 -0.41 17.03 -36.05
N LYS A 90 -0.59 17.47 -34.80
CA LYS A 90 -1.87 17.38 -34.11
C LYS A 90 -2.89 18.45 -34.52
N TYR A 91 -2.43 19.65 -34.87
CA TYR A 91 -3.32 20.81 -35.12
C TYR A 91 -3.18 21.39 -36.53
N GLY A 92 -2.33 20.84 -37.39
CA GLY A 92 -2.07 21.26 -38.77
C GLY A 92 -1.24 22.53 -38.91
N SER A 93 -1.42 23.53 -38.03
CA SER A 93 -0.60 24.75 -38.03
C SER A 93 -0.49 25.40 -36.65
N LEU A 94 0.58 26.18 -36.46
CA LEU A 94 0.78 27.02 -35.27
C LEU A 94 -0.35 28.05 -35.09
N SER A 95 -0.90 28.59 -36.19
CA SER A 95 -2.01 29.55 -36.16
C SER A 95 -3.30 28.90 -35.68
N LYS A 96 -3.60 27.67 -36.13
CA LYS A 96 -4.78 26.92 -35.68
C LYS A 96 -4.67 26.56 -34.21
N PHE A 97 -3.49 26.12 -33.76
CA PHE A 97 -3.22 25.89 -32.33
C PHE A 97 -3.46 27.13 -31.45
N LEU A 98 -2.98 28.30 -31.86
CA LEU A 98 -3.17 29.56 -31.13
C LEU A 98 -4.63 30.01 -31.07
N SER A 99 -5.44 29.68 -32.08
CA SER A 99 -6.87 30.00 -32.08
C SER A 99 -7.70 29.12 -31.14
N THR A 100 -7.24 27.90 -30.86
CA THR A 100 -7.99 26.90 -30.09
C THR A 100 -7.61 26.84 -28.60
N LYS A 101 -6.47 27.40 -28.19
CA LYS A 101 -5.93 27.24 -26.82
C LYS A 101 -5.44 28.55 -26.20
N SER A 102 -5.45 28.60 -24.86
CA SER A 102 -5.14 29.77 -24.03
C SER A 102 -3.66 30.17 -23.93
N ILE A 103 -2.82 29.81 -24.91
CA ILE A 103 -1.39 30.23 -24.94
C ILE A 103 -1.27 31.45 -25.84
N SER A 104 -0.75 32.56 -25.30
CA SER A 104 -0.62 33.79 -26.10
C SER A 104 0.45 33.68 -27.19
N LYS A 105 0.22 34.32 -28.33
CA LYS A 105 1.16 34.42 -29.46
C LYS A 105 2.55 34.92 -29.02
N TYR A 106 2.59 35.82 -28.04
CA TYR A 106 3.84 36.33 -27.47
C TYR A 106 4.64 35.27 -26.70
N LYS A 107 3.98 34.41 -25.91
CA LYS A 107 4.65 33.30 -25.20
C LYS A 107 5.26 32.30 -26.18
N LEU A 108 4.51 31.95 -27.23
CA LEU A 108 4.98 31.05 -28.28
C LEU A 108 6.16 31.67 -29.04
N TYR A 109 6.11 32.96 -29.37
CA TYR A 109 7.24 33.66 -29.99
C TYR A 109 8.49 33.66 -29.10
N LYS A 110 8.33 33.84 -27.78
CA LYS A 110 9.46 33.81 -26.84
C LYS A 110 10.09 32.41 -26.74
N LEU A 111 9.25 31.37 -26.76
CA LEU A 111 9.68 29.97 -26.86
C LEU A 111 10.48 29.74 -28.16
N LEU A 112 9.93 30.15 -29.31
CA LEU A 112 10.53 29.96 -30.63
C LEU A 112 11.87 30.71 -30.80
N LYS A 113 11.93 31.97 -30.37
CA LYS A 113 13.10 32.83 -30.61
C LYS A 113 14.18 32.73 -29.55
N LYS A 114 13.81 32.46 -28.30
CA LYS A 114 14.74 32.49 -27.16
C LYS A 114 14.84 31.16 -26.41
N GLY A 115 14.04 30.15 -26.75
CA GLY A 115 13.99 28.89 -26.01
C GLY A 115 13.52 29.07 -24.56
N VAL A 116 12.74 30.12 -24.26
CA VAL A 116 12.33 30.45 -22.88
C VAL A 116 10.84 30.22 -22.68
N ILE A 117 10.50 29.38 -21.70
CA ILE A 117 9.13 29.03 -21.33
C ILE A 117 8.97 29.03 -19.79
N ARG A 118 7.74 29.18 -19.27
CA ARG A 118 7.49 28.93 -17.84
C ARG A 118 7.21 27.45 -17.61
N LEU A 119 7.65 26.90 -16.49
CA LEU A 119 7.44 25.47 -16.18
C LEU A 119 5.95 25.08 -16.25
N TYR A 120 5.05 25.92 -15.74
CA TYR A 120 3.59 25.74 -15.90
C TYR A 120 3.17 25.57 -17.37
N ASP A 121 3.63 26.48 -18.24
CA ASP A 121 3.27 26.49 -19.65
C ASP A 121 3.88 25.25 -20.36
N LEU A 122 5.07 24.79 -19.95
CA LEU A 122 5.71 23.57 -20.47
C LEU A 122 4.96 22.29 -20.06
N LYS A 123 4.64 22.13 -18.77
CA LYS A 123 3.85 21.00 -18.25
C LYS A 123 2.50 20.89 -18.98
N TYR A 124 1.85 22.04 -19.22
CA TYR A 124 0.60 22.10 -19.97
C TYR A 124 0.77 21.66 -21.43
N LEU A 125 1.83 22.10 -22.12
CA LEU A 125 2.12 21.68 -23.49
C LEU A 125 2.42 20.18 -23.58
N VAL A 126 3.27 19.66 -22.70
CA VAL A 126 3.64 18.24 -22.67
C VAL A 126 2.40 17.36 -22.47
N LYS A 127 1.50 17.75 -21.55
CA LYS A 127 0.23 17.04 -21.31
C LYS A 127 -0.70 17.06 -22.52
N ILE A 128 -0.80 18.18 -23.24
CA ILE A 128 -1.66 18.28 -24.44
C ILE A 128 -1.08 17.49 -25.62
N LEU A 129 0.24 17.53 -25.78
CA LEU A 129 0.94 16.89 -26.88
C LEU A 129 1.23 15.40 -26.62
N ASN A 130 0.95 14.90 -25.41
CA ASN A 130 1.20 13.54 -24.96
C ASN A 130 2.69 13.14 -25.09
N ILE A 131 3.59 14.07 -24.77
CA ILE A 131 5.04 13.85 -24.79
C ILE A 131 5.44 13.19 -23.46
N ASP A 132 6.35 12.20 -23.49
CA ASP A 132 6.88 11.60 -22.27
C ASP A 132 7.70 12.64 -21.47
N TYR A 133 7.24 12.91 -20.25
CA TYR A 133 7.79 13.94 -19.38
C TYR A 133 9.15 13.52 -18.77
N ASN A 134 9.42 12.21 -18.67
CA ASN A 134 10.55 11.67 -17.92
C ASN A 134 11.94 11.96 -18.52
N SER A 135 12.01 12.44 -19.76
CA SER A 135 13.26 12.74 -20.47
C SER A 135 13.60 14.24 -20.54
N LEU A 136 12.74 15.11 -20.01
CA LEU A 136 12.83 16.56 -20.23
C LEU A 136 13.99 17.26 -19.50
N ASP A 137 14.50 16.69 -18.41
CA ASP A 137 15.61 17.25 -17.63
C ASP A 137 16.86 17.46 -18.50
N THR A 138 17.12 16.56 -19.45
CA THR A 138 18.29 16.61 -20.33
C THR A 138 18.25 17.79 -21.31
N TYR A 139 17.06 18.32 -21.59
CA TYR A 139 16.85 19.41 -22.52
C TYR A 139 16.74 20.78 -21.83
N VAL A 140 16.80 20.84 -20.49
CA VAL A 140 16.76 22.10 -19.75
C VAL A 140 18.17 22.47 -19.30
N SER A 141 18.67 23.63 -19.76
CA SER A 141 20.02 24.08 -19.41
C SER A 141 20.06 25.03 -18.21
N GLU A 142 19.06 25.91 -18.09
CA GLU A 142 19.02 26.98 -17.09
C GLU A 142 17.59 27.18 -16.55
N VAL A 143 17.50 27.53 -15.28
CA VAL A 143 16.27 27.90 -14.56
C VAL A 143 16.39 29.34 -14.09
N GLY A 144 15.32 30.12 -14.20
CA GLY A 144 15.33 31.53 -13.88
C GLY A 144 14.11 32.00 -13.13
N CYS A 145 14.30 32.98 -12.24
CA CYS A 145 13.20 33.67 -11.55
C CYS A 145 13.23 35.16 -11.90
N ARG A 146 12.04 35.77 -12.00
CA ARG A 146 11.93 37.20 -12.34
C ARG A 146 12.20 38.06 -11.10
N GLY A 147 13.32 38.76 -11.10
CA GLY A 147 13.68 39.78 -10.12
C GLY A 147 13.39 41.21 -10.60
N PHE A 148 13.81 42.20 -9.82
CA PHE A 148 13.61 43.62 -10.11
C PHE A 148 14.39 44.12 -11.34
N LYS A 149 15.58 43.55 -11.60
CA LYS A 149 16.48 43.96 -12.69
C LYS A 149 16.38 43.08 -13.95
N GLY A 150 15.61 42.01 -13.92
CA GLY A 150 15.58 41.01 -15.00
C GLY A 150 15.26 39.60 -14.49
N ILE A 151 15.56 38.59 -15.30
CA ILE A 151 15.47 37.19 -14.89
C ILE A 151 16.86 36.75 -14.40
N ASP A 152 16.93 36.28 -13.16
CA ASP A 152 18.15 35.74 -12.56
C ASP A 152 18.28 34.27 -12.95
N TRP A 153 19.16 33.98 -13.92
CA TRP A 153 19.37 32.64 -14.47
C TRP A 153 20.42 31.86 -13.67
N VAL A 154 20.13 30.58 -13.44
CA VAL A 154 20.99 29.62 -12.74
C VAL A 154 21.03 28.35 -13.58
N LYS A 155 22.25 27.85 -13.84
CA LYS A 155 22.50 26.62 -14.58
C LYS A 155 22.10 25.41 -13.73
N LEU A 156 21.49 24.40 -14.36
CA LEU A 156 21.31 23.10 -13.70
C LEU A 156 22.65 22.35 -13.67
N PRO A 157 23.12 21.88 -12.50
CA PRO A 157 24.40 21.21 -12.40
C PRO A 157 24.33 19.82 -13.05
N VAL A 158 25.40 19.45 -13.76
CA VAL A 158 25.60 18.07 -14.20
C VAL A 158 26.15 17.29 -13.01
N VAL A 159 25.58 16.12 -12.75
CA VAL A 159 25.95 15.29 -11.60
C VAL A 159 27.21 14.49 -11.97
N ASP A 160 28.38 15.05 -11.67
CA ASP A 160 29.68 14.41 -11.82
C ASP A 160 30.41 14.28 -10.45
N LYS A 161 31.57 13.63 -10.46
CA LYS A 161 32.36 13.42 -9.23
C LYS A 161 32.79 14.73 -8.57
N ASP A 162 33.09 15.77 -9.36
CA ASP A 162 33.50 17.07 -8.83
C ASP A 162 32.33 17.80 -8.16
N PHE A 163 31.13 17.69 -8.73
CA PHE A 163 29.91 18.23 -8.17
C PHE A 163 29.56 17.55 -6.85
N ILE A 164 29.71 16.23 -6.75
CA ILE A 164 29.49 15.50 -5.49
C ILE A 164 30.47 15.93 -4.40
N LYS A 165 31.75 16.12 -4.73
CA LYS A 165 32.75 16.67 -3.80
C LYS A 165 32.37 18.07 -3.32
N PHE A 166 31.95 18.92 -4.25
CA PHE A 166 31.47 20.26 -3.91
C PHE A 166 30.22 20.20 -3.01
N LEU A 167 29.28 19.32 -3.31
CA LEU A 167 28.06 19.13 -2.53
C LEU A 167 28.37 18.68 -1.10
N ALA A 168 29.32 17.75 -0.90
CA ALA A 168 29.76 17.32 0.42
C ALA A 168 30.22 18.50 1.30
N ASN A 169 30.99 19.43 0.74
CA ASN A 169 31.43 20.64 1.45
C ASN A 169 30.26 21.57 1.82
N LEU A 170 29.24 21.65 0.98
CA LEU A 170 28.05 22.44 1.29
C LEU A 170 27.25 21.82 2.44
N TYR A 171 27.15 20.49 2.54
CA TYR A 171 26.38 19.80 3.59
C TYR A 171 26.84 20.12 5.02
N THR A 172 28.13 20.40 5.20
CA THR A 172 28.75 20.61 6.50
C THR A 172 28.93 22.07 6.86
N ARG A 173 28.93 22.97 5.87
CA ARG A 173 29.21 24.40 6.07
C ARG A 173 28.11 25.34 5.61
N SER A 174 27.02 24.84 5.05
CA SER A 174 25.97 25.72 4.53
C SER A 174 24.61 25.50 5.18
N SER A 175 23.79 26.55 5.11
CA SER A 175 22.39 26.56 5.52
C SER A 175 21.60 27.48 4.60
N VAL A 176 20.35 27.16 4.34
CA VAL A 176 19.47 27.94 3.47
C VAL A 176 18.54 28.81 4.32
N ILE A 177 18.56 30.11 4.07
CA ILE A 177 17.68 31.10 4.72
C ILE A 177 16.37 31.16 3.94
N THR A 178 15.26 31.02 4.64
CA THR A 178 13.89 31.06 4.08
C THR A 178 13.14 32.32 4.48
N ASN A 179 12.11 32.70 3.72
CA ASN A 179 11.16 33.75 4.11
C ASN A 179 10.11 33.22 5.10
N LYS A 180 9.18 34.09 5.52
CA LYS A 180 8.01 33.72 6.36
C LYS A 180 7.11 32.65 5.74
N GLN A 181 7.15 32.48 4.41
CA GLN A 181 6.41 31.47 3.65
C GLN A 181 7.24 30.20 3.42
N SER A 182 8.39 30.04 4.11
CA SER A 182 9.32 28.90 3.97
C SER A 182 9.99 28.77 2.59
N GLU A 183 9.98 29.81 1.75
CA GLU A 183 10.67 29.80 0.46
C GLU A 183 12.16 30.17 0.63
N PRO A 184 13.10 29.42 0.00
CA PRO A 184 14.52 29.75 -0.02
C PRO A 184 14.83 31.11 -0.65
N ILE A 185 15.56 31.96 0.06
CA ILE A 185 15.96 33.30 -0.43
C ILE A 185 17.47 33.42 -0.60
N ALA A 186 18.23 32.91 0.37
CA ALA A 186 19.68 33.10 0.42
C ALA A 186 20.40 31.87 0.96
N LEU A 187 21.62 31.66 0.49
CA LEU A 187 22.54 30.67 1.01
C LEU A 187 23.47 31.34 2.02
N ARG A 188 23.57 30.76 3.22
CA ARG A 188 24.58 31.12 4.22
C ARG A 188 25.63 30.01 4.24
N TYR A 189 26.89 30.37 4.03
CA TYR A 189 28.02 29.46 4.09
C TYR A 189 29.03 29.92 5.14
N TYR A 190 29.33 29.07 6.12
CA TYR A 190 30.31 29.33 7.19
C TYR A 190 31.73 29.15 6.66
N ILE A 191 32.60 30.11 6.95
CA ILE A 191 34.00 30.14 6.49
C ILE A 191 34.94 30.20 7.69
N ASN A 192 36.12 29.58 7.52
CA ASN A 192 37.22 29.67 8.48
C ASN A 192 38.36 30.58 7.99
N SER A 193 38.51 30.77 6.67
CA SER A 193 39.50 31.67 6.06
C SER A 193 38.92 32.42 4.86
N ASP A 194 39.56 33.54 4.48
CA ASP A 194 39.13 34.34 3.33
C ASP A 194 39.36 33.60 1.98
N ASP A 195 40.33 32.68 1.91
CA ASP A 195 40.58 31.84 0.71
C ASP A 195 39.41 30.91 0.39
N GLU A 196 38.70 30.42 1.41
CA GLU A 196 37.51 29.58 1.24
C GLU A 196 36.38 30.32 0.51
N VAL A 197 36.31 31.65 0.65
CA VAL A 197 35.35 32.47 -0.08
C VAL A 197 35.62 32.39 -1.58
N TYR A 198 36.89 32.51 -1.99
CA TYR A 198 37.26 32.43 -3.40
C TYR A 198 36.92 31.06 -3.99
N HIS A 199 37.26 29.98 -3.29
CA HIS A 199 36.95 28.62 -3.71
C HIS A 199 35.44 28.35 -3.79
N LEU A 200 34.66 28.81 -2.80
CA LEU A 200 33.20 28.69 -2.81
C LEU A 200 32.59 29.40 -4.01
N ILE A 201 32.97 30.67 -4.23
CA ILE A 201 32.42 31.47 -5.33
C ILE A 201 32.85 30.90 -6.68
N SER A 202 34.09 30.42 -6.81
CA SER A 202 34.58 29.75 -8.03
C SER A 202 33.78 28.48 -8.34
N ASN A 203 33.54 27.63 -7.35
CA ASN A 203 32.74 26.41 -7.53
C ASN A 203 31.26 26.73 -7.84
N LEU A 204 30.65 27.68 -7.14
CA LEU A 204 29.30 28.15 -7.46
C LEU A 204 29.22 28.70 -8.89
N ARG A 205 30.29 29.37 -9.35
CA ARG A 205 30.40 29.82 -10.74
C ARG A 205 30.47 28.65 -11.72
N LYS A 206 31.32 27.67 -11.44
CA LYS A 206 31.50 26.46 -12.27
C LYS A 206 30.19 25.68 -12.44
N PHE A 207 29.45 25.45 -11.35
CA PHE A 207 28.32 24.52 -11.35
C PHE A 207 26.96 25.18 -11.57
N PHE A 208 26.73 26.38 -11.04
CA PHE A 208 25.39 26.96 -10.97
C PHE A 208 25.24 28.28 -11.73
N LEU A 209 26.31 28.96 -12.12
CA LEU A 209 26.17 30.26 -12.76
C LEU A 209 26.49 30.21 -14.26
N PRO A 210 25.70 30.87 -15.11
CA PRO A 210 26.09 31.16 -16.48
C PRO A 210 27.37 32.00 -16.54
N LEU A 211 28.18 31.81 -17.59
CA LEU A 211 29.51 32.42 -17.80
C LEU A 211 29.59 33.95 -17.56
N ASN A 212 28.48 34.69 -17.75
CA ASN A 212 28.44 36.15 -17.67
C ASN A 212 27.60 36.70 -16.49
N SER A 213 27.28 35.88 -15.49
CA SER A 213 26.43 36.30 -14.37
C SER A 213 27.25 36.73 -13.15
N SER A 214 26.89 37.86 -12.55
CA SER A 214 27.48 38.34 -11.30
C SER A 214 26.70 37.78 -10.11
N LEU A 215 27.41 37.17 -9.16
CA LEU A 215 26.82 36.70 -7.90
C LEU A 215 26.96 37.81 -6.85
N SER A 216 25.83 38.33 -6.35
CA SER A 216 25.86 39.24 -5.21
C SER A 216 26.03 38.45 -3.90
N TYR A 217 27.15 38.68 -3.21
CA TYR A 217 27.41 38.12 -1.89
C TYR A 217 27.88 39.20 -0.91
N ARG A 218 27.69 38.94 0.39
CA ARG A 218 28.23 39.77 1.47
C ARG A 218 28.93 38.87 2.48
N VAL A 219 30.08 39.31 2.98
CA VAL A 219 30.81 38.61 4.04
C VAL A 219 30.44 39.28 5.36
N TYR A 220 30.04 38.46 6.32
CA TYR A 220 29.70 38.89 7.68
C TYR A 220 30.74 38.31 8.65
N ARG A 221 31.21 39.15 9.56
CA ARG A 221 32.16 38.79 10.61
C ARG A 221 31.50 39.09 11.95
N GLU A 222 30.77 38.12 12.50
CA GLU A 222 30.05 38.27 13.79
C GLU A 222 30.68 37.35 14.84
N GLY A 223 31.48 37.93 15.74
CA GLY A 223 32.14 37.19 16.82
C GLY A 223 33.05 36.07 16.30
N ALA A 224 32.90 34.86 16.85
CA ALA A 224 33.68 33.69 16.45
C ALA A 224 33.20 33.01 15.14
N ARG A 225 32.18 33.54 14.46
CA ARG A 225 31.60 32.90 13.25
C ARG A 225 31.61 33.85 12.05
N HIS A 226 32.41 33.49 11.06
CA HIS A 226 32.49 34.18 9.79
C HIS A 226 31.61 33.45 8.78
N TYR A 227 30.80 34.18 8.00
CA TYR A 227 29.95 33.57 6.99
C TYR A 227 29.77 34.45 5.75
N VAL A 228 29.57 33.80 4.61
CA VAL A 228 29.21 34.41 3.34
C VAL A 228 27.70 34.25 3.14
N LEU A 229 27.03 35.36 2.85
CA LEU A 229 25.61 35.39 2.50
C LEU A 229 25.46 35.66 1.01
N ILE A 230 24.90 34.69 0.28
CA ILE A 230 24.64 34.77 -1.16
C ILE A 230 23.14 34.93 -1.37
N LYS A 231 22.73 36.08 -1.91
CA LYS A 231 21.32 36.38 -2.17
C LYS A 231 20.95 35.98 -3.59
N ASN A 232 20.48 34.76 -3.76
CA ASN A 232 19.92 34.28 -5.02
C ASN A 232 18.84 33.23 -4.73
N LYS A 233 17.57 33.54 -5.06
CA LYS A 233 16.42 32.69 -4.76
C LYS A 233 16.50 31.33 -5.46
N VAL A 234 16.85 31.33 -6.75
CA VAL A 234 16.89 30.12 -7.58
C VAL A 234 18.03 29.21 -7.13
N LEU A 235 19.22 29.77 -6.86
CA LEU A 235 20.35 29.01 -6.34
C LEU A 235 20.02 28.38 -4.97
N SER A 236 19.42 29.16 -4.08
CA SER A 236 19.05 28.68 -2.74
C SER A 236 17.98 27.59 -2.81
N LEU A 237 17.05 27.68 -3.75
CA LEU A 237 16.05 26.66 -4.03
C LEU A 237 16.69 25.37 -4.55
N LEU A 238 17.58 25.46 -5.54
CA LEU A 238 18.26 24.28 -6.08
C LEU A 238 19.10 23.59 -4.99
N ILE A 239 19.87 24.34 -4.22
CA ILE A 239 20.65 23.79 -3.08
C ILE A 239 19.73 23.11 -2.05
N SER A 240 18.56 23.70 -1.79
CA SER A 240 17.55 23.06 -0.94
C SER A 240 17.03 21.76 -1.53
N ILE A 241 16.79 21.68 -2.85
CA ILE A 241 16.35 20.45 -3.54
C ILE A 241 17.42 19.35 -3.46
N TRP A 242 18.70 19.72 -3.45
CA TRP A 242 19.83 18.82 -3.22
C TRP A 242 20.00 18.39 -1.75
N GLY A 243 19.04 18.72 -0.88
CA GLY A 243 18.93 18.24 0.50
C GLY A 243 19.56 19.13 1.56
N ILE A 244 20.11 20.28 1.16
CA ILE A 244 20.71 21.25 2.08
C ILE A 244 19.66 22.30 2.45
N SER A 245 18.94 22.05 3.53
CA SER A 245 17.88 22.95 3.98
C SER A 245 17.87 23.07 5.50
N ASN A 246 17.21 24.11 6.00
CA ASN A 246 16.82 24.22 7.41
C ASN A 246 15.48 23.52 7.68
N ILE A 247 14.72 23.21 6.62
CA ILE A 247 13.38 22.62 6.68
C ILE A 247 13.44 21.24 6.01
N ILE A 248 12.93 20.22 6.71
CA ILE A 248 12.76 18.88 6.14
C ILE A 248 11.47 18.92 5.31
N ASN A 249 11.58 18.89 3.98
CA ASN A 249 10.43 18.80 3.09
C ASN A 249 10.48 17.50 2.26
N LYS A 250 9.33 16.90 1.92
CA LYS A 250 9.25 15.63 1.17
C LYS A 250 9.93 15.72 -0.20
N SER A 251 9.98 16.90 -0.80
CA SER A 251 10.62 17.15 -2.09
C SER A 251 12.15 17.17 -2.00
N THR A 252 12.72 17.67 -0.90
CA THR A 252 14.17 17.92 -0.76
C THR A 252 14.98 16.66 -0.45
N SER A 253 14.35 15.61 0.10
CA SER A 253 15.03 14.34 0.38
C SER A 253 15.15 13.44 -0.86
N ARG A 254 14.25 13.58 -1.83
CA ARG A 254 14.09 12.62 -2.93
C ARG A 254 15.26 12.63 -3.92
N LEU A 255 15.80 13.80 -4.24
CA LEU A 255 16.79 13.91 -5.32
C LEU A 255 18.11 13.22 -4.96
N ILE A 256 18.67 13.54 -3.79
CA ILE A 256 19.93 12.92 -3.36
C ILE A 256 19.73 11.43 -3.06
N SER A 257 18.57 11.04 -2.51
CA SER A 257 18.25 9.64 -2.26
C SER A 257 18.09 8.81 -3.54
N SER A 258 17.86 9.45 -4.71
CA SER A 258 17.79 8.77 -6.01
C SER A 258 19.15 8.49 -6.66
N LEU A 259 20.25 9.04 -6.12
CA LEU A 259 21.59 8.79 -6.65
C LEU A 259 21.98 7.31 -6.53
N SER A 260 22.85 6.88 -7.46
CA SER A 260 23.47 5.56 -7.41
C SER A 260 24.34 5.39 -6.16
N LYS A 261 24.53 4.14 -5.74
CA LYS A 261 25.38 3.80 -4.60
C LYS A 261 26.78 4.39 -4.72
N ASP A 262 27.41 4.36 -5.91
CA ASP A 262 28.75 4.91 -6.12
C ASP A 262 28.87 6.41 -5.81
N TYR A 263 27.88 7.21 -6.23
CA TYR A 263 27.89 8.65 -5.94
C TYR A 263 27.58 8.95 -4.47
N LEU A 264 26.71 8.15 -3.84
CA LEU A 264 26.45 8.24 -2.41
C LEU A 264 27.69 7.84 -1.59
N THR A 265 28.38 6.77 -1.97
CA THR A 265 29.64 6.37 -1.34
C THR A 265 30.69 7.47 -1.46
N LEU A 266 30.83 8.09 -2.64
CA LEU A 266 31.73 9.23 -2.83
C LEU A 266 31.34 10.43 -1.95
N LEU A 267 30.06 10.76 -1.86
CA LEU A 267 29.57 11.83 -1.01
C LEU A 267 29.95 11.59 0.46
N ILE A 268 29.71 10.38 0.97
CA ILE A 268 29.97 10.03 2.38
C ILE A 268 31.48 9.99 2.65
N ARG A 269 32.29 9.46 1.73
CA ARG A 269 33.76 9.51 1.81
C ARG A 269 34.27 10.93 1.98
N GLU A 270 33.79 11.85 1.14
CA GLU A 270 34.21 13.26 1.18
C GLU A 270 33.72 13.98 2.44
N LEU A 271 32.53 13.62 2.96
CA LEU A 271 32.04 14.14 4.24
C LEU A 271 32.95 13.74 5.40
N ILE A 272 33.40 12.48 5.45
CA ILE A 272 34.29 12.01 6.51
C ILE A 272 35.67 12.63 6.38
N LYS A 273 36.23 12.61 5.18
CA LYS A 273 37.59 13.10 4.95
C LYS A 273 37.77 14.53 5.45
N ASN A 274 36.74 15.36 5.28
CA ASN A 274 36.81 16.77 5.60
C ASN A 274 36.22 17.13 6.99
N TYR A 275 35.26 16.35 7.50
CA TYR A 275 34.47 16.71 8.70
C TYR A 275 34.07 15.51 9.58
N GLY A 276 34.64 14.35 9.32
CA GLY A 276 34.44 13.15 10.09
C GLY A 276 35.57 12.89 11.07
N PHE A 277 35.25 12.11 12.09
CA PHE A 277 36.20 11.54 13.03
C PHE A 277 35.98 10.02 13.02
N VAL A 278 37.06 9.27 12.84
CA VAL A 278 37.06 7.81 12.80
C VAL A 278 38.03 7.34 13.88
N ASP A 279 37.53 6.55 14.81
CA ASP A 279 38.27 5.96 15.92
C ASP A 279 37.87 4.49 16.09
N GLU A 280 38.58 3.72 16.91
CA GLU A 280 38.35 2.28 17.08
C GLU A 280 36.91 1.98 17.53
N GLY A 281 36.07 1.53 16.60
CA GLY A 281 34.66 1.19 16.85
C GLY A 281 33.67 2.36 16.80
N TYR A 282 34.12 3.56 16.42
CA TYR A 282 33.28 4.77 16.45
C TYR A 282 33.52 5.70 15.25
N ILE A 283 32.45 6.08 14.56
CA ILE A 283 32.49 7.09 13.48
C ILE A 283 31.56 8.23 13.82
N ARG A 284 32.05 9.46 13.66
CA ARG A 284 31.25 10.69 13.86
C ARG A 284 31.37 11.61 12.66
N ILE A 285 30.25 12.16 12.21
CA ILE A 285 30.19 13.18 11.16
C ILE A 285 29.48 14.42 11.71
N SER A 286 30.15 15.57 11.69
CA SER A 286 29.56 16.86 12.10
C SER A 286 28.84 17.54 10.94
N LEU A 287 27.61 18.00 11.16
CA LEU A 287 26.73 18.65 10.18
C LEU A 287 26.11 19.94 10.74
N THR A 288 25.84 20.91 9.87
CA THR A 288 25.30 22.22 10.24
C THR A 288 23.81 22.22 10.57
N THR A 289 23.01 21.40 9.87
CA THR A 289 21.54 21.42 10.02
C THR A 289 20.98 20.05 10.40
N LYS A 290 19.87 20.07 11.15
CA LYS A 290 19.14 18.85 11.54
C LYS A 290 18.66 18.08 10.30
N ALA A 291 18.22 18.81 9.26
CA ALA A 291 17.70 18.21 8.05
C ALA A 291 18.78 17.43 7.30
N SER A 292 19.98 17.99 7.17
CA SER A 292 21.13 17.29 6.58
C SER A 292 21.49 16.02 7.36
N ALA A 293 21.45 16.08 8.70
CA ALA A 293 21.72 14.91 9.55
C ALA A 293 20.68 13.80 9.38
N VAL A 294 19.39 14.16 9.35
CA VAL A 294 18.30 13.19 9.11
C VAL A 294 18.45 12.56 7.72
N LEU A 295 18.75 13.37 6.69
CA LEU A 295 18.92 12.89 5.32
C LEU A 295 20.12 11.95 5.19
N LEU A 296 21.26 12.29 5.78
CA LEU A 296 22.45 11.44 5.78
C LEU A 296 22.22 10.12 6.53
N ASN A 297 21.50 10.16 7.65
CA ASN A 297 21.08 8.95 8.38
C ASN A 297 20.22 8.03 7.50
N MET A 298 19.27 8.59 6.73
CA MET A 298 18.46 7.80 5.77
C MET A 298 19.32 7.20 4.65
N ILE A 299 20.31 7.94 4.15
CA ILE A 299 21.26 7.44 3.13
C ILE A 299 22.07 6.27 3.68
N LEU A 300 22.62 6.38 4.90
CA LEU A 300 23.40 5.32 5.54
C LEU A 300 22.58 4.04 5.73
N ARG A 301 21.29 4.15 6.03
CA ARG A 301 20.39 2.98 6.11
C ARG A 301 20.21 2.25 4.77
N ARG A 302 20.47 2.87 3.61
CA ARG A 302 20.49 2.14 2.32
C ARG A 302 21.67 1.16 2.23
N PHE A 303 22.75 1.43 2.96
CA PHE A 303 23.92 0.57 3.09
C PHE A 303 23.78 -0.42 4.26
N GLY A 304 22.65 -0.44 4.99
CA GLY A 304 22.50 -1.29 6.18
C GLY A 304 23.21 -0.78 7.43
N ILE A 305 23.59 0.51 7.43
CA ILE A 305 24.35 1.17 8.49
C ILE A 305 23.37 1.92 9.39
N LEU A 306 23.36 1.56 10.66
CA LEU A 306 22.59 2.26 11.70
C LEU A 306 23.41 3.43 12.25
N SER A 307 22.75 4.55 12.51
CA SER A 307 23.37 5.72 13.11
C SER A 307 22.39 6.51 13.97
N SER A 308 22.90 7.14 15.02
CA SER A 308 22.18 8.06 15.89
C SER A 308 22.51 9.52 15.52
N ILE A 309 21.62 10.45 15.90
CA ILE A 309 21.82 11.88 15.67
C ILE A 309 21.77 12.59 17.01
N ASP A 310 22.89 13.20 17.37
CA ASP A 310 23.03 14.01 18.58
C ASP A 310 23.14 15.50 18.23
N LYS A 311 22.77 16.37 19.16
CA LYS A 311 22.96 17.82 19.02
C LYS A 311 23.97 18.29 20.05
N LEU A 312 25.10 18.85 19.60
CA LEU A 312 26.07 19.51 20.50
C LEU A 312 26.21 20.98 20.12
N GLY A 313 25.78 21.86 21.03
CA GLY A 313 25.75 23.30 20.79
C GLY A 313 24.86 23.64 19.58
N SER A 314 25.47 24.13 18.51
CA SER A 314 24.77 24.46 17.27
C SER A 314 24.99 23.45 16.12
N GLU A 315 25.73 22.37 16.36
CA GLU A 315 26.01 21.34 15.36
C GLU A 315 25.19 20.07 15.63
N TYR A 316 24.91 19.33 14.57
CA TYR A 316 24.31 18.01 14.62
C TYR A 316 25.36 16.97 14.28
N ARG A 317 25.51 15.95 15.12
CA ARG A 317 26.50 14.88 14.97
C ARG A 317 25.78 13.61 14.62
N LEU A 318 26.15 13.02 13.51
CA LEU A 318 25.73 11.68 13.15
C LEU A 318 26.79 10.70 13.67
N VAL A 319 26.36 9.73 14.45
CA VAL A 319 27.24 8.82 15.20
C VAL A 319 26.92 7.38 14.81
N ILE A 320 27.96 6.62 14.48
CA ILE A 320 27.90 5.18 14.23
C ILE A 320 28.71 4.52 15.34
N ASN A 321 28.02 3.78 16.18
CA ASN A 321 28.55 3.18 17.41
C ASN A 321 28.39 1.65 17.43
N ASP A 322 27.73 1.04 16.45
CA ASP A 322 27.60 -0.42 16.39
C ASP A 322 28.66 -1.06 15.48
N PHE A 323 29.27 -2.13 15.97
CA PHE A 323 30.38 -2.81 15.29
C PHE A 323 30.03 -3.30 13.88
N LYS A 324 28.81 -3.81 13.67
CA LYS A 324 28.40 -4.33 12.36
C LYS A 324 28.25 -3.20 11.34
N SER A 325 27.62 -2.09 11.71
CA SER A 325 27.56 -0.92 10.84
C SER A 325 28.94 -0.31 10.63
N PHE A 326 29.81 -0.27 11.65
CA PHE A 326 31.20 0.17 11.52
C PHE A 326 31.96 -0.68 10.49
N LYS A 327 31.86 -2.02 10.54
CA LYS A 327 32.50 -2.93 9.58
C LYS A 327 31.95 -2.77 8.16
N VAL A 328 30.62 -2.66 8.02
CA VAL A 328 29.98 -2.39 6.72
C VAL A 328 30.42 -1.04 6.18
N PHE A 329 30.52 -0.03 7.04
CA PHE A 329 30.99 1.30 6.70
C PHE A 329 32.42 1.29 6.19
N LEU A 330 33.35 0.63 6.90
CA LEU A 330 34.74 0.52 6.46
C LEU A 330 34.83 -0.19 5.11
N ARG A 331 34.13 -1.32 4.96
CA ARG A 331 34.19 -2.15 3.74
C ARG A 331 33.56 -1.47 2.53
N GLU A 332 32.32 -0.98 2.66
CA GLU A 332 31.52 -0.48 1.54
C GLU A 332 31.76 1.00 1.27
N ILE A 333 32.04 1.78 2.32
CA ILE A 333 32.24 3.22 2.20
C ILE A 333 33.72 3.56 2.16
N LEU A 334 34.58 3.26 3.13
CA LEU A 334 35.97 3.75 3.10
C LEU A 334 36.93 2.94 2.21
N GLY A 335 36.67 1.65 2.03
CA GLY A 335 37.56 0.71 1.33
C GLY A 335 38.63 0.11 2.26
N ASN A 336 39.24 -1.00 1.84
CA ASN A 336 40.15 -1.82 2.65
C ASN A 336 41.45 -1.11 3.10
N ASP A 337 41.77 0.05 2.53
CA ASP A 337 43.02 0.77 2.81
C ASP A 337 43.05 1.48 4.17
N TRP A 338 41.93 1.53 4.90
CA TRP A 338 41.79 2.33 6.12
C TRP A 338 41.96 1.56 7.45
N TYR A 339 41.97 0.23 7.47
CA TYR A 339 42.07 -0.54 8.73
C TYR A 339 42.63 -1.95 8.53
N SER A 340 43.64 -2.33 9.32
CA SER A 340 44.13 -3.71 9.44
C SER A 340 43.17 -4.53 10.29
N SER A 341 42.62 -5.59 9.71
CA SER A 341 41.75 -6.53 10.39
C SER A 341 42.52 -7.36 11.40
N GLU A 342 42.47 -7.01 12.68
CA GLU A 342 42.54 -7.95 13.80
C GLU A 342 42.29 -7.17 15.10
N THR A 343 41.68 -7.84 16.08
CA THR A 343 41.36 -7.34 17.42
C THR A 343 40.35 -6.18 17.56
N VAL A 344 39.05 -6.51 17.60
CA VAL A 344 38.13 -5.96 18.61
C VAL A 344 37.22 -7.09 19.09
N SER A 345 37.16 -7.27 20.41
CA SER A 345 36.47 -8.36 21.11
C SER A 345 34.95 -8.34 20.91
N THR A 346 34.38 -9.53 20.80
CA THR A 346 32.95 -9.83 20.77
C THR A 346 32.27 -9.47 22.08
N ASN A 347 31.37 -8.48 22.06
CA ASN A 347 30.11 -8.47 22.80
C ASN A 347 29.47 -7.09 22.64
N ASP A 348 28.39 -7.00 21.86
CA ASP A 348 27.45 -5.90 22.04
C ASP A 348 26.07 -6.53 22.13
N GLY A 349 25.67 -6.90 23.36
CA GLY A 349 24.31 -7.32 23.70
C GLY A 349 23.28 -6.19 23.56
N SER A 350 23.47 -5.27 22.60
CA SER A 350 22.66 -4.08 22.37
C SER A 350 21.56 -4.31 21.34
N TYR A 351 21.68 -5.32 20.47
CA TYR A 351 20.65 -5.68 19.48
C TYR A 351 20.65 -7.18 19.14
N LEU A 352 19.52 -7.69 18.65
CA LEU A 352 19.32 -9.05 18.15
C LEU A 352 19.01 -9.03 16.66
N GLU A 353 19.50 -10.00 15.90
CA GLU A 353 19.09 -10.18 14.51
C GLU A 353 17.76 -10.92 14.46
N VAL A 354 16.80 -10.33 13.75
CA VAL A 354 15.46 -10.90 13.63
C VAL A 354 15.33 -11.66 12.33
N ASN A 355 15.67 -11.03 11.20
CA ASN A 355 15.62 -11.58 9.83
C ASN A 355 16.41 -10.67 8.87
N ASP A 356 16.54 -11.06 7.59
CA ASP A 356 17.24 -10.28 6.56
C ASP A 356 16.67 -8.85 6.42
N GLY A 357 17.41 -7.85 6.93
CA GLY A 357 17.04 -6.44 6.91
C GLY A 357 16.34 -5.89 8.16
N LEU A 358 16.02 -6.73 9.17
CA LEU A 358 15.41 -6.33 10.45
C LEU A 358 16.33 -6.66 11.63
N SER A 359 16.41 -5.75 12.60
CA SER A 359 17.13 -5.97 13.86
C SER A 359 16.26 -5.51 15.02
N ALA A 360 16.37 -6.16 16.18
CA ALA A 360 15.66 -5.75 17.38
C ALA A 360 16.62 -5.06 18.34
N VAL A 361 16.27 -3.87 18.81
CA VAL A 361 17.13 -3.00 19.63
C VAL A 361 16.52 -2.87 21.01
N ILE A 362 17.34 -2.97 22.05
CA ILE A 362 16.88 -2.88 23.44
C ILE A 362 16.43 -1.46 23.78
N VAL A 363 15.26 -1.34 24.40
CA VAL A 363 14.76 -0.11 25.00
C VAL A 363 15.54 0.19 26.28
N THR A 364 16.27 1.30 26.29
CA THR A 364 17.09 1.71 27.44
C THR A 364 16.31 2.56 28.41
N ASP A 365 15.50 3.50 27.95
CA ASP A 365 14.68 4.38 28.79
C ASP A 365 13.42 4.85 28.03
N ILE A 366 12.38 5.21 28.78
CA ILE A 366 11.13 5.77 28.24
C ILE A 366 10.83 7.04 29.03
N VAL A 367 10.71 8.17 28.33
CA VAL A 367 10.49 9.48 28.94
C VAL A 367 9.17 10.04 28.44
N GLU A 368 8.30 10.48 29.35
CA GLU A 368 7.13 11.28 28.98
C GLU A 368 7.58 12.70 28.64
N VAL A 369 7.32 13.13 27.41
CA VAL A 369 7.65 14.47 26.92
C VAL A 369 6.35 15.28 26.82
N PRO A 370 6.28 16.48 27.43
CA PRO A 370 5.09 17.30 27.36
C PRO A 370 4.88 17.88 25.95
N GLY A 371 3.65 17.73 25.44
CA GLY A 371 3.05 18.59 24.41
C GLY A 371 3.90 18.87 23.17
N GLN A 372 4.25 17.84 22.38
CA GLN A 372 4.85 18.03 21.06
C GLN A 372 3.87 17.80 19.91
N ALA A 373 4.14 18.50 18.81
CA ALA A 373 3.47 18.33 17.54
C ALA A 373 3.93 17.03 16.85
N VAL A 374 3.12 15.98 16.90
CA VAL A 374 3.40 14.69 16.25
C VAL A 374 2.84 14.72 14.81
N TYR A 375 3.61 14.20 13.86
CA TYR A 375 3.16 14.07 12.47
C TYR A 375 2.36 12.79 12.32
N ASP A 376 1.05 12.92 12.16
CA ASP A 376 0.22 11.87 11.60
C ASP A 376 0.39 11.89 10.08
N LEU A 377 1.04 10.84 9.56
CA LEU A 377 1.33 10.69 8.15
C LEU A 377 0.52 9.50 7.64
N THR A 378 -0.78 9.72 7.47
CA THR A 378 -1.64 8.81 6.73
C THR A 378 -1.29 8.89 5.24
N ILE A 379 -0.89 7.75 4.66
CA ILE A 379 -0.75 7.58 3.21
C ILE A 379 -1.81 6.55 2.82
N GLU A 380 -2.72 6.98 1.95
CA GLU A 380 -3.82 6.17 1.43
C GLU A 380 -3.28 4.84 0.86
N GLY A 381 -3.79 3.70 1.33
CA GLY A 381 -3.36 2.36 0.92
C GLY A 381 -2.18 1.74 1.69
N THR A 382 -1.68 2.36 2.78
CA THR A 382 -0.60 1.78 3.61
C THR A 382 -0.92 1.79 5.11
N HIS A 383 -0.83 0.62 5.75
CA HIS A 383 -1.18 0.43 7.17
C HIS A 383 0.03 0.40 8.13
N SER A 384 1.25 0.32 7.59
CA SER A 384 2.49 0.30 8.37
C SER A 384 3.50 1.27 7.77
N PHE A 385 4.17 2.05 8.63
CA PHE A 385 5.15 3.05 8.22
C PHE A 385 6.44 2.93 9.03
N ILE A 386 7.54 3.44 8.46
CA ILE A 386 8.84 3.48 9.13
C ILE A 386 9.05 4.89 9.71
N ALA A 387 9.09 5.01 11.03
CA ALA A 387 9.37 6.25 11.75
C ALA A 387 10.71 6.14 12.48
N ASN A 388 11.70 6.96 12.13
CA ASN A 388 13.07 6.89 12.67
C ASN A 388 13.72 5.49 12.62
N GLY A 389 13.28 4.65 11.67
CA GLY A 389 13.73 3.27 11.53
C GLY A 389 12.86 2.23 12.23
N PHE A 390 11.92 2.63 13.10
CA PHE A 390 10.96 1.75 13.76
C PHE A 390 9.74 1.50 12.88
N ILE A 391 9.18 0.30 12.94
CA ILE A 391 7.93 -0.04 12.25
C ILE A 391 6.75 0.28 13.18
N VAL A 392 5.86 1.14 12.72
CA VAL A 392 4.71 1.65 13.47
C VAL A 392 3.42 1.48 12.66
N HIS A 393 2.32 1.22 13.35
CA HIS A 393 1.02 0.94 12.74
C HIS A 393 0.16 2.22 12.66
N ASN A 394 -0.63 2.34 11.60
CA ASN A 394 -1.63 3.39 11.46
C ASN A 394 -3.00 2.89 11.98
N THR A 395 -3.51 3.44 13.09
CA THR A 395 -4.86 3.13 13.61
C THR A 395 -5.67 4.41 13.78
N ALA A 396 -6.96 4.37 13.42
CA ALA A 396 -7.89 5.50 13.54
C ALA A 396 -7.77 6.21 14.91
N ALA A 397 -7.62 7.54 14.87
CA ALA A 397 -7.21 8.33 16.03
C ALA A 397 -8.36 9.18 16.59
N VAL A 398 -8.35 9.38 17.91
CA VAL A 398 -9.11 10.44 18.59
C VAL A 398 -8.20 11.68 18.59
N ILE A 399 -8.62 12.77 17.94
CA ILE A 399 -7.88 14.01 17.74
C ILE A 399 -8.33 15.03 18.79
N LYS A 400 -7.44 15.50 19.67
CA LYS A 400 -7.76 16.63 20.56
C LYS A 400 -7.61 17.97 19.83
N GLU A 401 -8.64 18.82 19.82
CA GLU A 401 -8.58 20.14 19.18
C GLU A 401 -7.83 21.14 20.04
N LYS A 402 -6.86 21.85 19.43
CA LYS A 402 -5.89 22.70 20.14
C LYS A 402 -6.45 24.00 20.71
N GLN A 403 -7.67 24.39 20.33
CA GLN A 403 -8.30 25.64 20.81
C GLN A 403 -9.29 25.40 21.94
N SER A 404 -10.06 24.31 21.89
CA SER A 404 -11.07 23.94 22.88
C SER A 404 -10.58 22.97 23.94
N GLY A 405 -9.55 22.16 23.63
CA GLY A 405 -9.10 21.05 24.48
C GLY A 405 -10.07 19.86 24.47
N GLU A 406 -11.06 19.86 23.58
CA GLU A 406 -12.02 18.78 23.44
C GLU A 406 -11.45 17.66 22.56
N TYR A 407 -11.82 16.42 22.90
CA TYR A 407 -11.45 15.23 22.15
C TYR A 407 -12.45 15.04 20.98
N PHE A 408 -11.93 15.02 19.76
CA PHE A 408 -12.69 14.74 18.53
C PHE A 408 -12.40 13.33 18.06
N LEU A 409 -13.43 12.65 17.57
CA LEU A 409 -13.31 11.28 17.11
C LEU A 409 -13.15 11.28 15.60
N GLU A 410 -12.04 10.74 15.07
CA GLU A 410 -11.89 10.60 13.62
C GLU A 410 -12.64 9.36 13.14
N ALA A 411 -13.53 9.57 12.18
CA ALA A 411 -14.43 8.56 11.64
C ALA A 411 -13.66 7.48 10.86
N GLY A 412 -13.95 6.20 11.14
CA GLY A 412 -13.43 5.08 10.35
C GLY A 412 -14.01 5.04 8.93
N ALA A 413 -13.45 4.21 8.05
CA ALA A 413 -13.82 4.15 6.62
C ALA A 413 -15.33 3.98 6.38
N MET A 414 -16.03 3.17 7.18
CA MET A 414 -17.48 3.00 7.08
C MET A 414 -18.29 4.22 7.54
N VAL A 415 -17.80 4.95 8.54
CA VAL A 415 -18.44 6.17 9.03
C VAL A 415 -18.22 7.32 8.05
N LEU A 416 -17.02 7.42 7.45
CA LEU A 416 -16.72 8.39 6.40
C LEU A 416 -17.56 8.18 5.14
N ALA A 417 -17.94 6.92 4.87
CA ALA A 417 -18.75 6.55 3.72
C ALA A 417 -20.26 6.49 4.03
N ASP A 418 -20.75 7.10 5.13
CA ASP A 418 -22.19 7.15 5.44
C ASP A 418 -23.02 7.65 4.24
N GLY A 419 -24.00 6.86 3.79
CA GLY A 419 -24.81 7.15 2.60
C GLY A 419 -24.12 6.88 1.25
N GLY A 420 -22.91 6.32 1.27
CA GLY A 420 -22.09 5.95 0.12
C GLY A 420 -21.88 4.44 -0.01
N ILE A 421 -20.78 4.06 -0.67
CA ILE A 421 -20.34 2.68 -0.86
C ILE A 421 -18.96 2.52 -0.23
N VAL A 422 -18.76 1.45 0.53
CA VAL A 422 -17.45 1.03 1.06
C VAL A 422 -17.03 -0.21 0.29
N CYS A 423 -15.89 -0.13 -0.38
CA CYS A 423 -15.26 -1.28 -1.04
C CYS A 423 -14.21 -1.89 -0.11
N ILE A 424 -14.35 -3.18 0.19
CA ILE A 424 -13.43 -3.93 1.03
C ILE A 424 -12.83 -5.05 0.19
N ASP A 425 -11.52 -5.04 0.03
CA ASP A 425 -10.77 -6.14 -0.58
C ASP A 425 -10.21 -7.06 0.51
N GLU A 426 -10.02 -8.33 0.17
CA GLU A 426 -9.52 -9.38 1.07
C GLU A 426 -10.26 -9.44 2.42
N ILE A 427 -11.60 -9.39 2.38
CA ILE A 427 -12.43 -9.42 3.60
C ILE A 427 -12.16 -10.67 4.47
N ASP A 428 -11.65 -11.75 3.87
CA ASP A 428 -11.24 -13.00 4.52
C ASP A 428 -10.02 -12.86 5.45
N LYS A 429 -9.20 -11.80 5.27
CA LYS A 429 -7.98 -11.53 6.06
C LYS A 429 -8.17 -10.46 7.14
N MET A 430 -9.41 -10.10 7.43
CA MET A 430 -9.73 -9.08 8.40
C MET A 430 -9.41 -9.52 9.84
N ARG A 431 -8.90 -8.59 10.65
CA ARG A 431 -8.65 -8.80 12.09
C ARG A 431 -9.97 -8.93 12.85
N ASP A 432 -9.95 -9.64 13.98
CA ASP A 432 -11.16 -9.87 14.77
C ASP A 432 -11.78 -8.59 15.35
N GLU A 433 -10.98 -7.57 15.68
CA GLU A 433 -11.48 -6.26 16.14
C GLU A 433 -12.27 -5.52 15.04
N ASP A 434 -11.74 -5.51 13.82
CA ASP A 434 -12.38 -4.87 12.65
C ASP A 434 -13.65 -5.64 12.25
N ARG A 435 -13.65 -6.95 12.46
CA ARG A 435 -14.79 -7.84 12.23
C ARG A 435 -15.97 -7.48 13.14
N VAL A 436 -15.74 -7.15 14.41
CA VAL A 436 -16.78 -6.71 15.36
C VAL A 436 -17.40 -5.38 14.92
N ALA A 437 -16.58 -4.42 14.47
CA ALA A 437 -17.08 -3.13 14.00
C ALA A 437 -17.95 -3.25 12.73
N ILE A 438 -17.55 -4.11 11.79
CA ILE A 438 -18.35 -4.40 10.58
C ILE A 438 -19.65 -5.13 10.90
N HIS A 439 -19.62 -6.03 11.88
CA HIS A 439 -20.84 -6.67 12.37
C HIS A 439 -21.88 -5.66 12.86
N GLU A 440 -21.46 -4.69 13.66
CA GLU A 440 -22.34 -3.64 14.15
C GLU A 440 -22.82 -2.73 13.01
N ALA A 441 -21.90 -2.29 12.16
CA ALA A 441 -22.19 -1.36 11.07
C ALA A 441 -23.18 -1.96 10.05
N MET A 442 -23.00 -3.22 9.66
CA MET A 442 -23.88 -3.89 8.70
C MET A 442 -25.24 -4.27 9.32
N GLU A 443 -25.32 -4.45 10.63
CA GLU A 443 -26.57 -4.80 11.31
C GLU A 443 -27.41 -3.58 11.64
N GLN A 444 -26.80 -2.56 12.24
CA GLN A 444 -27.49 -1.42 12.82
C GLN A 444 -27.33 -0.14 12.00
N GLY A 445 -26.44 -0.13 11.00
CA GLY A 445 -26.07 1.08 10.28
C GLY A 445 -25.31 2.08 11.16
N THR A 446 -24.78 1.63 12.30
CA THR A 446 -24.05 2.46 13.28
C THR A 446 -22.83 1.73 13.80
N VAL A 447 -21.83 2.50 14.24
CA VAL A 447 -20.65 1.98 14.95
C VAL A 447 -20.57 2.65 16.31
N SER A 448 -20.55 1.84 17.37
CA SER A 448 -20.40 2.28 18.74
C SER A 448 -18.92 2.35 19.09
N ILE A 449 -18.53 3.49 19.65
CA ILE A 449 -17.14 3.74 20.04
C ILE A 449 -17.14 4.16 21.49
N ALA A 450 -16.46 3.37 22.31
CA ALA A 450 -16.17 3.67 23.71
C ALA A 450 -14.65 3.75 23.87
N LYS A 451 -14.08 4.93 23.62
CA LYS A 451 -12.63 5.17 23.72
C LYS A 451 -12.38 6.55 24.35
N ALA A 452 -11.34 6.65 25.18
CA ALA A 452 -10.89 7.90 25.81
C ALA A 452 -12.01 8.69 26.54
N GLY A 453 -12.96 8.01 27.18
CA GLY A 453 -14.09 8.64 27.89
C GLY A 453 -15.23 9.15 27.00
N ILE A 454 -15.09 9.05 25.67
CA ILE A 454 -16.17 9.30 24.72
C ILE A 454 -16.90 7.99 24.46
N VAL A 455 -18.18 7.98 24.83
CA VAL A 455 -19.14 6.95 24.42
C VAL A 455 -20.04 7.58 23.37
N ALA A 456 -19.81 7.26 22.11
CA ALA A 456 -20.56 7.80 20.98
C ALA A 456 -21.03 6.69 20.04
N ARG A 457 -22.18 6.91 19.41
CA ARG A 457 -22.64 6.10 18.27
C ARG A 457 -22.55 6.94 17.01
N LEU A 458 -21.79 6.47 16.03
CA LEU A 458 -21.61 7.13 14.75
C LEU A 458 -22.43 6.41 13.68
N ASN A 459 -23.05 7.18 12.78
CA ASN A 459 -23.77 6.62 11.65
C ASN A 459 -22.77 6.06 10.62
N ALA A 460 -23.06 4.86 10.11
CA ALA A 460 -22.26 4.15 9.14
C ALA A 460 -23.19 3.44 8.14
N ARG A 461 -24.20 4.15 7.62
CA ARG A 461 -25.21 3.64 6.67
C ARG A 461 -24.62 3.56 5.27
N ALA A 462 -23.50 2.88 5.14
CA ALA A 462 -22.81 2.67 3.88
C ALA A 462 -23.20 1.30 3.30
N SER A 463 -23.35 1.22 1.97
CA SER A 463 -23.47 -0.05 1.28
C SER A 463 -22.10 -0.72 1.18
N VAL A 464 -21.98 -1.99 1.56
CA VAL A 464 -20.71 -2.72 1.54
C VAL A 464 -20.59 -3.51 0.25
N LEU A 465 -19.50 -3.29 -0.49
CA LEU A 465 -19.04 -4.15 -1.57
C LEU A 465 -17.77 -4.84 -1.10
N ALA A 466 -17.81 -6.17 -1.00
CA ALA A 466 -16.67 -6.93 -0.49
C ALA A 466 -16.19 -7.96 -1.51
N ALA A 467 -14.87 -8.09 -1.64
CA ALA A 467 -14.20 -9.19 -2.32
C ALA A 467 -13.42 -10.02 -1.29
N GLY A 468 -13.46 -11.34 -1.44
CA GLY A 468 -12.77 -12.26 -0.54
C GLY A 468 -12.29 -13.48 -1.29
N ASN A 469 -11.15 -14.02 -0.85
CA ASN A 469 -10.57 -15.20 -1.45
C ASN A 469 -11.06 -16.47 -0.74
N PRO A 470 -11.20 -17.60 -1.47
CA PRO A 470 -11.48 -18.88 -0.83
C PRO A 470 -10.30 -19.32 0.03
N LYS A 471 -10.58 -19.99 1.16
CA LYS A 471 -9.61 -20.36 2.21
C LYS A 471 -8.39 -21.12 1.70
N TYR A 472 -8.54 -21.94 0.66
CA TYR A 472 -7.47 -22.76 0.08
C TYR A 472 -6.99 -22.25 -1.29
N GLY A 473 -7.27 -20.98 -1.62
CA GLY A 473 -6.91 -20.36 -2.90
C GLY A 473 -7.73 -20.82 -4.10
N ARG A 474 -8.57 -21.86 -3.95
CA ARG A 474 -9.55 -22.30 -4.94
C ARG A 474 -10.89 -22.59 -4.27
N TYR A 475 -11.96 -22.29 -4.98
CA TYR A 475 -13.32 -22.63 -4.56
C TYR A 475 -13.56 -24.13 -4.77
N ILE A 476 -13.96 -24.85 -3.71
CA ILE A 476 -14.21 -26.29 -3.72
C ILE A 476 -15.73 -26.50 -3.79
N PRO A 477 -16.31 -26.96 -4.92
CA PRO A 477 -17.76 -27.08 -5.09
C PRO A 477 -18.41 -28.10 -4.15
N SER A 478 -17.65 -29.07 -3.65
CA SER A 478 -18.15 -30.09 -2.71
C SER A 478 -18.28 -29.62 -1.29
N ARG A 479 -17.82 -28.42 -0.97
CA ARG A 479 -17.97 -27.82 0.36
C ARG A 479 -18.97 -26.70 0.31
N PRO A 480 -19.72 -26.50 1.40
CA PRO A 480 -20.60 -25.35 1.51
C PRO A 480 -19.81 -24.04 1.43
N ILE A 481 -20.47 -22.95 1.00
CA ILE A 481 -19.83 -21.64 0.88
C ILE A 481 -19.22 -21.15 2.21
N ALA A 482 -19.86 -21.48 3.34
CA ALA A 482 -19.42 -21.13 4.68
C ALA A 482 -18.08 -21.79 5.07
N GLU A 483 -17.76 -22.95 4.51
CA GLU A 483 -16.45 -23.60 4.72
C GLU A 483 -15.40 -23.15 3.70
N ASN A 484 -15.84 -22.75 2.51
CA ASN A 484 -14.97 -22.23 1.46
C ASN A 484 -14.41 -20.84 1.81
N ILE A 485 -15.13 -20.04 2.60
CA ILE A 485 -14.76 -18.66 2.95
C ILE A 485 -14.37 -18.59 4.42
N ASN A 486 -13.31 -17.83 4.75
CA ASN A 486 -12.87 -17.61 6.14
C ASN A 486 -13.70 -16.51 6.84
N LEU A 487 -15.02 -16.62 6.80
CA LEU A 487 -15.94 -15.67 7.44
C LEU A 487 -17.02 -16.39 8.25
N PRO A 488 -17.39 -15.87 9.44
CA PRO A 488 -18.53 -16.39 10.19
C PRO A 488 -19.83 -16.30 9.39
N ILE A 489 -20.72 -17.30 9.58
CA ILE A 489 -22.07 -17.35 8.97
C ILE A 489 -22.89 -16.10 9.33
N THR A 490 -22.63 -15.51 10.51
CA THR A 490 -23.25 -14.26 10.94
C THR A 490 -22.92 -13.10 10.00
N ILE A 491 -21.73 -12.99 9.41
CA ILE A 491 -21.43 -11.96 8.40
C ILE A 491 -22.03 -12.34 7.06
N LEU A 492 -21.87 -13.59 6.64
CA LEU A 492 -22.35 -14.05 5.34
C LEU A 492 -23.86 -13.82 5.18
N SER A 493 -24.65 -14.14 6.19
CA SER A 493 -26.11 -13.90 6.20
C SER A 493 -26.53 -12.42 6.20
N ARG A 494 -25.60 -11.46 6.38
CA ARG A 494 -25.86 -10.01 6.31
C ARG A 494 -25.65 -9.42 4.92
N PHE A 495 -25.05 -10.17 4.00
CA PHE A 495 -24.99 -9.77 2.61
C PHE A 495 -26.29 -10.11 1.91
N ASP A 496 -26.86 -9.12 1.22
CA ASP A 496 -28.09 -9.30 0.44
C ASP A 496 -27.86 -10.17 -0.80
N LEU A 497 -26.68 -10.06 -1.42
CA LEU A 497 -26.28 -10.85 -2.59
C LEU A 497 -24.85 -11.34 -2.42
N ILE A 498 -24.62 -12.62 -2.71
CA ILE A 498 -23.30 -13.26 -2.67
C ILE A 498 -23.10 -13.98 -4.00
N PHE A 499 -22.07 -13.59 -4.74
CA PHE A 499 -21.72 -14.23 -6.01
C PHE A 499 -20.39 -14.96 -5.88
N THR A 500 -20.38 -16.23 -6.26
CA THR A 500 -19.13 -17.00 -6.34
C THR A 500 -18.59 -16.90 -7.76
N LEU A 501 -17.45 -16.24 -7.93
CA LEU A 501 -16.74 -16.18 -9.21
C LEU A 501 -15.85 -17.42 -9.30
N ARG A 502 -16.25 -18.38 -10.13
CA ARG A 502 -15.51 -19.63 -10.35
C ARG A 502 -14.72 -19.52 -11.65
N ASP A 503 -13.45 -19.93 -11.58
CA ASP A 503 -12.61 -20.09 -12.76
C ASP A 503 -12.89 -21.46 -13.39
N LEU A 504 -13.87 -21.51 -14.29
CA LEU A 504 -14.21 -22.70 -15.06
C LEU A 504 -13.45 -22.65 -16.38
N THR A 505 -12.56 -23.62 -16.60
CA THR A 505 -11.80 -23.72 -17.84
C THR A 505 -12.73 -24.07 -19.00
N ASP A 506 -13.02 -23.11 -19.86
CA ASP A 506 -13.81 -23.28 -21.08
C ASP A 506 -13.02 -22.70 -22.25
N VAL A 507 -12.61 -23.58 -23.15
CA VAL A 507 -11.74 -23.25 -24.28
C VAL A 507 -12.34 -22.15 -25.17
N GLU A 508 -13.67 -22.08 -25.33
CA GLU A 508 -14.31 -21.07 -26.19
C GLU A 508 -14.43 -19.71 -25.48
N ARG A 509 -14.81 -19.75 -24.19
CA ARG A 509 -14.93 -18.55 -23.35
C ARG A 509 -13.57 -17.92 -23.09
N ASP A 510 -12.56 -18.72 -22.79
CA ASP A 510 -11.18 -18.29 -22.57
C ASP A 510 -10.58 -17.70 -23.84
N LYS A 511 -10.80 -18.34 -25.01
CA LYS A 511 -10.40 -17.76 -26.30
C LYS A 511 -11.04 -16.39 -26.54
N SER A 512 -12.32 -16.25 -26.21
CA SER A 512 -13.05 -14.99 -26.38
C SER A 512 -12.55 -13.91 -25.42
N LEU A 513 -12.26 -14.28 -24.17
CA LEU A 513 -11.70 -13.40 -23.15
C LEU A 513 -10.28 -12.95 -23.50
N VAL A 514 -9.41 -13.89 -23.92
CA VAL A 514 -8.06 -13.59 -24.39
C VAL A 514 -8.08 -12.68 -25.61
N ARG A 515 -8.93 -12.96 -26.62
CA ARG A 515 -9.09 -12.07 -27.78
C ARG A 515 -9.55 -10.68 -27.37
N HIS A 516 -10.47 -10.57 -26.41
CA HIS A 516 -10.94 -9.29 -25.91
C HIS A 516 -9.83 -8.53 -25.18
N VAL A 517 -9.10 -9.18 -24.28
CA VAL A 517 -7.97 -8.57 -23.53
C VAL A 517 -6.85 -8.11 -24.47
N LEU A 518 -6.50 -8.92 -25.48
CA LEU A 518 -5.51 -8.57 -26.50
C LEU A 518 -5.97 -7.37 -27.34
N ARG A 519 -7.23 -7.35 -27.79
CA ARG A 519 -7.80 -6.21 -28.51
C ARG A 519 -7.80 -4.93 -27.67
N THR A 520 -8.12 -5.01 -26.38
CA THR A 520 -8.09 -3.85 -25.46
C THR A 520 -6.65 -3.36 -25.21
N HIS A 521 -5.64 -4.22 -25.27
CA HIS A 521 -4.23 -3.82 -25.17
C HIS A 521 -3.67 -3.25 -26.49
N GLU A 522 -4.12 -3.75 -27.64
CA GLU A 522 -3.75 -3.22 -28.97
C GLU A 522 -4.45 -1.89 -29.28
N ALA A 523 -5.68 -1.70 -28.79
CA ALA A 523 -6.47 -0.49 -28.95
C ALA A 523 -6.52 0.31 -27.64
N ILE A 524 -5.44 1.03 -27.32
CA ILE A 524 -5.47 2.13 -26.33
C ILE A 524 -6.39 3.28 -26.82
N GLU A 525 -6.76 3.27 -28.10
CA GLU A 525 -7.76 4.17 -28.69
C GLU A 525 -9.14 3.48 -28.83
N GLU A 526 -10.15 4.10 -28.21
CA GLU A 526 -11.59 3.94 -28.45
C GLU A 526 -12.32 2.69 -27.94
N VAL A 527 -12.47 2.56 -26.61
CA VAL A 527 -13.76 2.11 -26.05
C VAL A 527 -14.50 3.34 -25.56
N ARG A 528 -15.19 4.04 -26.46
CA ARG A 528 -16.12 5.10 -26.05
C ARG A 528 -17.39 4.41 -25.55
N PRO A 529 -17.75 4.51 -24.26
CA PRO A 529 -19.02 3.96 -23.80
C PRO A 529 -20.17 4.67 -24.52
N GLU A 530 -21.21 3.91 -24.91
CA GLU A 530 -22.40 4.46 -25.56
C GLU A 530 -23.05 5.59 -24.74
N ILE A 531 -22.93 5.49 -23.41
CA ILE A 531 -23.38 6.51 -22.46
C ILE A 531 -22.16 7.26 -21.91
N PRO A 532 -22.07 8.59 -22.14
CA PRO A 532 -21.04 9.42 -21.54
C PRO A 532 -21.06 9.34 -20.00
N PRO A 533 -19.91 9.17 -19.32
CA PRO A 533 -19.85 9.04 -17.86
C PRO A 533 -20.52 10.19 -17.10
N ASP A 534 -20.45 11.42 -17.63
CA ASP A 534 -21.07 12.60 -17.01
C ASP A 534 -22.61 12.53 -17.00
N ILE A 535 -23.21 11.97 -18.05
CA ILE A 535 -24.66 11.79 -18.15
C ILE A 535 -25.08 10.69 -17.17
N LEU A 536 -24.37 9.57 -17.14
CA LEU A 536 -24.64 8.46 -16.22
C LEU A 536 -24.57 8.93 -14.75
N ARG A 537 -23.55 9.71 -14.38
CA ARG A 537 -23.42 10.27 -13.03
C ARG A 537 -24.60 11.17 -12.66
N LYS A 538 -25.04 12.03 -13.58
CA LYS A 538 -26.22 12.91 -13.37
C LYS A 538 -27.50 12.08 -13.25
N TYR A 539 -27.65 11.04 -14.05
CA TYR A 539 -28.79 10.11 -14.01
C TYR A 539 -28.89 9.42 -12.65
N VAL A 540 -27.80 8.81 -12.17
CA VAL A 540 -27.76 8.17 -10.84
C VAL A 540 -28.08 9.15 -9.72
N ALA A 541 -27.50 10.36 -9.77
CA ALA A 541 -27.77 11.40 -8.77
C ALA A 541 -29.24 11.85 -8.76
N TYR A 542 -29.87 11.96 -9.93
CA TYR A 542 -31.28 12.30 -10.07
C TYR A 542 -32.17 11.18 -9.52
N ALA A 543 -31.95 9.93 -9.94
CA ALA A 543 -32.71 8.76 -9.51
C ALA A 543 -32.67 8.60 -7.98
N ARG A 544 -31.48 8.71 -7.36
CA ARG A 544 -31.33 8.62 -5.89
C ARG A 544 -32.05 9.71 -5.11
N LYS A 545 -32.14 10.93 -5.67
CA LYS A 545 -32.70 12.09 -4.96
C LYS A 545 -34.21 12.19 -5.08
N TYR A 546 -34.76 11.92 -6.25
CA TYR A 546 -36.16 12.22 -6.57
C TYR A 546 -37.08 11.01 -6.64
N VAL A 547 -36.55 9.80 -6.83
CA VAL A 547 -37.36 8.60 -7.07
C VAL A 547 -37.36 7.68 -5.85
N LYS A 548 -38.53 7.52 -5.24
CA LYS A 548 -38.77 6.66 -4.08
C LYS A 548 -39.93 5.71 -4.39
N PRO A 549 -39.65 4.59 -5.09
CA PRO A 549 -40.69 3.71 -5.56
C PRO A 549 -41.43 3.04 -4.39
N ARG A 550 -42.72 2.72 -4.59
CA ARG A 550 -43.54 1.98 -3.63
C ARG A 550 -44.06 0.69 -4.24
N LEU A 551 -44.10 -0.38 -3.45
CA LEU A 551 -44.65 -1.66 -3.87
C LEU A 551 -46.12 -1.51 -4.28
N THR A 552 -46.44 -2.07 -5.44
CA THR A 552 -47.84 -2.32 -5.84
C THR A 552 -48.33 -3.60 -5.18
N ARG A 553 -49.65 -3.77 -5.11
CA ARG A 553 -50.26 -4.96 -4.51
C ARG A 553 -49.86 -6.24 -5.26
N ASP A 554 -49.78 -6.16 -6.57
CA ASP A 554 -49.43 -7.30 -7.42
C ASP A 554 -47.97 -7.73 -7.23
N ALA A 555 -47.04 -6.76 -7.11
CA ALA A 555 -45.64 -7.04 -6.81
C ALA A 555 -45.44 -7.61 -5.39
N GLU A 556 -46.21 -7.13 -4.42
CA GLU A 556 -46.19 -7.63 -3.03
C GLU A 556 -46.59 -9.11 -2.96
N LEU A 557 -47.68 -9.48 -3.64
CA LEU A 557 -48.16 -10.87 -3.70
C LEU A 557 -47.12 -11.80 -4.35
N LEU A 558 -46.46 -11.37 -5.42
CA LEU A 558 -45.44 -12.16 -6.09
C LEU A 558 -44.22 -12.42 -5.19
N ILE A 559 -43.75 -11.38 -4.48
CA ILE A 559 -42.61 -11.50 -3.55
C ILE A 559 -42.99 -12.39 -2.36
N GLU A 560 -44.21 -12.26 -1.84
CA GLU A 560 -44.73 -13.08 -0.75
C GLU A 560 -44.77 -14.56 -1.13
N GLU A 561 -45.36 -14.89 -2.29
CA GLU A 561 -45.45 -16.25 -2.80
C GLU A 561 -44.06 -16.89 -2.97
N PHE A 562 -43.14 -16.18 -3.64
CA PHE A 562 -41.77 -16.64 -3.83
C PHE A 562 -41.05 -16.88 -2.50
N TYR A 563 -41.14 -15.95 -1.54
CA TYR A 563 -40.48 -16.12 -0.23
C TYR A 563 -41.03 -17.32 0.55
N LEU A 564 -42.35 -17.54 0.52
CA LEU A 564 -42.97 -18.70 1.17
C LEU A 564 -42.52 -20.01 0.52
N GLU A 565 -42.42 -20.05 -0.80
CA GLU A 565 -41.91 -21.20 -1.54
C GLU A 565 -40.45 -21.49 -1.19
N MET A 566 -39.59 -20.47 -1.23
CA MET A 566 -38.18 -20.54 -0.85
C MET A 566 -38.06 -21.14 0.57
N ARG A 567 -38.84 -20.63 1.53
CA ARG A 567 -38.82 -21.07 2.93
C ARG A 567 -39.30 -22.50 3.13
N LYS A 568 -40.32 -22.95 2.39
CA LYS A 568 -40.77 -24.36 2.41
C LYS A 568 -39.64 -25.29 1.94
N ARG A 569 -38.99 -24.96 0.83
CA ARG A 569 -37.89 -25.75 0.26
C ARG A 569 -36.67 -25.84 1.20
N SER A 570 -36.34 -24.77 1.91
CA SER A 570 -35.27 -24.81 2.93
C SER A 570 -35.65 -25.59 4.19
N ALA A 571 -36.94 -25.80 4.49
CA ALA A 571 -37.35 -26.65 5.61
C ALA A 571 -37.22 -28.14 5.27
N GLU A 572 -37.26 -28.50 3.99
CA GLU A 572 -37.10 -29.88 3.50
C GLU A 572 -35.63 -30.33 3.47
N VAL A 573 -34.68 -29.39 3.44
CA VAL A 573 -33.23 -29.64 3.38
C VAL A 573 -32.53 -28.96 4.59
N PRO A 574 -32.37 -29.67 5.73
CA PRO A 574 -31.80 -29.10 6.96
C PRO A 574 -30.33 -28.68 6.85
N GLU A 575 -29.59 -29.21 5.89
CA GLU A 575 -28.16 -28.94 5.67
C GLU A 575 -27.89 -27.78 4.69
N ALA A 576 -28.91 -26.99 4.35
CA ALA A 576 -28.74 -25.84 3.47
C ALA A 576 -27.69 -24.84 4.05
N PRO A 577 -26.64 -24.49 3.30
CA PRO A 577 -25.51 -23.68 3.80
C PRO A 577 -25.88 -22.24 4.18
N VAL A 578 -27.06 -21.75 3.79
CA VAL A 578 -27.57 -20.42 4.13
C VAL A 578 -29.02 -20.57 4.60
N ALA A 579 -29.28 -20.23 5.86
CA ALA A 579 -30.64 -20.23 6.39
C ALA A 579 -31.49 -19.14 5.74
N ILE A 580 -32.66 -19.50 5.22
CA ILE A 580 -33.64 -18.54 4.73
C ILE A 580 -34.24 -17.79 5.92
N THR A 581 -33.91 -16.51 6.02
CA THR A 581 -34.36 -15.62 7.10
C THR A 581 -35.22 -14.50 6.53
N THR A 582 -35.93 -13.81 7.42
CA THR A 582 -36.72 -12.61 7.08
C THR A 582 -35.88 -11.51 6.41
N ARG A 583 -34.55 -11.50 6.61
CA ARG A 583 -33.62 -10.58 5.95
C ARG A 583 -33.60 -10.77 4.42
N GLN A 584 -33.83 -11.99 3.92
CA GLN A 584 -33.88 -12.24 2.48
C GLN A 584 -35.14 -11.64 1.84
N LEU A 585 -36.26 -11.60 2.58
CA LEU A 585 -37.46 -10.87 2.14
C LEU A 585 -37.19 -9.36 2.04
N GLU A 586 -36.53 -8.79 3.04
CA GLU A 586 -36.11 -7.38 3.01
C GLU A 586 -35.12 -7.08 1.87
N ALA A 587 -34.23 -8.02 1.56
CA ALA A 587 -33.32 -7.92 0.42
C ALA A 587 -34.07 -7.91 -0.91
N LEU A 588 -35.03 -8.82 -1.11
CA LEU A 588 -35.88 -8.86 -2.30
C LEU A 588 -36.63 -7.54 -2.52
N ILE A 589 -37.24 -6.99 -1.47
CA ILE A 589 -37.92 -5.70 -1.53
C ILE A 589 -36.94 -4.59 -1.92
N ARG A 590 -35.76 -4.53 -1.29
CA ARG A 590 -34.74 -3.52 -1.60
C ARG A 590 -34.22 -3.63 -3.03
N LEU A 591 -34.06 -4.84 -3.56
CA LEU A 591 -33.65 -5.08 -4.95
C LEU A 591 -34.72 -4.64 -5.95
N ALA A 592 -35.99 -4.98 -5.70
CA ALA A 592 -37.12 -4.59 -6.55
C ALA A 592 -37.29 -3.06 -6.58
N GLU A 593 -37.20 -2.41 -5.41
CA GLU A 593 -37.20 -0.94 -5.32
C GLU A 593 -35.99 -0.32 -6.03
N ALA A 594 -34.81 -0.93 -5.95
CA ALA A 594 -33.62 -0.44 -6.64
C ALA A 594 -33.75 -0.55 -8.17
N HIS A 595 -34.34 -1.64 -8.68
CA HIS A 595 -34.61 -1.83 -10.10
C HIS A 595 -35.62 -0.79 -10.62
N ALA A 596 -36.75 -0.64 -9.92
CA ALA A 596 -37.74 0.39 -10.25
C ALA A 596 -37.16 1.81 -10.20
N ARG A 597 -36.31 2.10 -9.20
CA ARG A 597 -35.60 3.39 -9.09
C ARG A 597 -34.64 3.62 -10.24
N MET A 598 -33.93 2.59 -10.71
CA MET A 598 -33.03 2.67 -11.86
C MET A 598 -33.80 3.02 -13.14
N ALA A 599 -35.04 2.56 -13.27
CA ALA A 599 -35.96 2.91 -14.35
C ALA A 599 -36.75 4.22 -14.12
N LEU A 600 -36.44 4.97 -13.05
CA LEU A 600 -37.15 6.19 -12.62
C LEU A 600 -38.67 5.99 -12.35
N LYS A 601 -39.10 4.77 -12.04
CA LYS A 601 -40.49 4.46 -11.71
C LYS A 601 -40.81 4.88 -10.27
N ASN A 602 -42.02 5.38 -10.05
CA ASN A 602 -42.53 5.72 -8.72
C ASN A 602 -43.24 4.55 -8.01
N TYR A 603 -43.46 3.45 -8.73
CA TYR A 603 -44.07 2.24 -8.23
C TYR A 603 -43.24 1.04 -8.68
N VAL A 604 -43.21 -0.01 -7.86
CA VAL A 604 -42.57 -1.29 -8.19
C VAL A 604 -43.62 -2.17 -8.85
N ASP A 605 -43.40 -2.49 -10.12
CA ASP A 605 -44.31 -3.35 -10.87
C ASP A 605 -43.92 -4.83 -10.73
N VAL A 606 -44.78 -5.72 -11.25
CA VAL A 606 -44.54 -7.17 -11.29
C VAL A 606 -43.22 -7.51 -12.00
N GLU A 607 -42.86 -6.76 -13.05
CA GLU A 607 -41.59 -6.93 -13.78
C GLU A 607 -40.36 -6.66 -12.89
N ASP A 608 -40.43 -5.63 -12.05
CA ASP A 608 -39.32 -5.26 -11.16
C ASP A 608 -39.14 -6.30 -10.04
N ALA A 609 -40.26 -6.83 -9.53
CA ALA A 609 -40.25 -7.95 -8.58
C ALA A 609 -39.71 -9.24 -9.20
N ALA A 610 -40.12 -9.57 -10.44
CA ALA A 610 -39.63 -10.73 -11.17
C ALA A 610 -38.11 -10.66 -11.41
N GLU A 611 -37.58 -9.49 -11.73
CA GLU A 611 -36.13 -9.31 -11.93
C GLU A 611 -35.35 -9.45 -10.61
N ALA A 612 -35.89 -8.94 -9.50
CA ALA A 612 -35.30 -9.16 -8.18
C ALA A 612 -35.28 -10.65 -7.79
N ILE A 613 -36.36 -11.38 -8.08
CA ILE A 613 -36.45 -12.84 -7.89
C ILE A 613 -35.43 -13.56 -8.77
N ARG A 614 -35.28 -13.15 -10.03
CA ARG A 614 -34.28 -13.72 -10.94
C ARG A 614 -32.86 -13.58 -10.38
N LEU A 615 -32.49 -12.40 -9.88
CA LEU A 615 -31.18 -12.17 -9.26
C LEU A 615 -30.97 -13.03 -8.01
N MET A 616 -32.01 -13.20 -7.19
CA MET A 616 -31.96 -14.07 -6.01
C MET A 616 -31.77 -15.53 -6.40
N ASN A 617 -32.48 -16.04 -7.39
CA ASN A 617 -32.32 -17.41 -7.88
C ASN A 617 -30.89 -17.67 -8.39
N VAL A 618 -30.33 -16.74 -9.16
CA VAL A 618 -28.92 -16.82 -9.61
C VAL A 618 -27.95 -16.86 -8.43
N MET A 619 -28.23 -16.14 -7.34
CA MET A 619 -27.42 -16.20 -6.12
C MET A 619 -27.54 -17.58 -5.46
N LEU A 620 -28.75 -18.11 -5.30
CA LEU A 620 -29.00 -19.42 -4.70
C LEU A 620 -28.33 -20.56 -5.50
N GLU A 621 -28.45 -20.54 -6.83
CA GLU A 621 -27.80 -21.48 -7.75
C GLU A 621 -26.27 -21.44 -7.60
N ASN A 622 -25.67 -20.24 -7.60
CA ASN A 622 -24.22 -20.06 -7.45
C ASN A 622 -23.67 -20.51 -6.09
N VAL A 623 -24.52 -20.51 -5.05
CA VAL A 623 -24.19 -20.98 -3.70
C VAL A 623 -24.38 -22.50 -3.58
N GLY A 624 -24.88 -23.17 -4.63
CA GLY A 624 -25.02 -24.62 -4.72
C GLY A 624 -26.38 -25.16 -4.27
N ILE A 625 -27.40 -24.30 -4.24
CA ILE A 625 -28.80 -24.71 -4.04
C ILE A 625 -29.40 -24.89 -5.43
N ASP A 626 -29.56 -26.13 -5.86
CA ASP A 626 -30.21 -26.43 -7.14
C ASP A 626 -31.73 -26.20 -6.99
N VAL A 627 -32.22 -25.13 -7.62
CA VAL A 627 -33.61 -24.64 -7.51
C VAL A 627 -34.59 -25.51 -8.33
N GLU A 628 -34.09 -26.35 -9.24
CA GLU A 628 -34.91 -27.19 -10.12
C GLU A 628 -34.96 -28.67 -9.69
N THR A 629 -33.87 -29.25 -9.17
CA THR A 629 -33.79 -30.72 -9.04
C THR A 629 -33.97 -31.28 -7.63
N GLY A 630 -33.86 -30.46 -6.57
CA GLY A 630 -34.10 -30.89 -5.19
C GLY A 630 -33.21 -32.04 -4.69
N GLN A 631 -32.18 -32.44 -5.44
CA GLN A 631 -31.19 -33.41 -5.00
C GLN A 631 -29.85 -32.70 -4.91
N ILE A 632 -29.37 -32.56 -3.68
CA ILE A 632 -27.97 -32.24 -3.51
C ILE A 632 -27.19 -33.48 -3.97
N ASP A 633 -26.47 -33.37 -5.07
CA ASP A 633 -25.53 -34.39 -5.52
C ASP A 633 -24.24 -34.30 -4.65
N ILE A 634 -24.39 -34.52 -3.34
CA ILE A 634 -23.31 -34.58 -2.34
C ILE A 634 -22.49 -35.89 -2.49
N ASP A 635 -23.07 -36.94 -3.10
CA ASP A 635 -22.47 -38.28 -3.06
C ASP A 635 -21.40 -38.56 -4.12
N VAL A 636 -21.28 -37.74 -5.17
CA VAL A 636 -20.25 -37.93 -6.22
C VAL A 636 -18.86 -37.44 -5.78
N ILE A 637 -18.80 -36.49 -4.83
CA ILE A 637 -17.54 -35.77 -4.57
C ILE A 637 -16.79 -36.26 -3.32
N MET A 638 -17.43 -37.03 -2.41
CA MET A 638 -16.75 -37.48 -1.18
C MET A 638 -15.95 -38.79 -1.31
N THR A 639 -16.13 -39.61 -2.36
CA THR A 639 -15.43 -40.91 -2.47
C THR A 639 -14.69 -41.16 -3.79
N GLY A 640 -14.84 -40.27 -4.77
CA GLY A 640 -14.21 -40.43 -6.09
C GLY A 640 -14.68 -41.66 -6.87
N LYS A 641 -15.80 -42.28 -6.48
CA LYS A 641 -16.35 -43.49 -7.12
C LYS A 641 -17.82 -43.30 -7.48
N PRO A 642 -18.26 -43.75 -8.68
CA PRO A 642 -19.66 -43.77 -9.10
C PRO A 642 -20.60 -44.48 -8.10
N LYS A 643 -21.86 -44.02 -7.99
CA LYS A 643 -22.92 -44.63 -7.16
C LYS A 643 -23.06 -46.15 -7.37
N SER A 644 -22.97 -46.60 -8.62
CA SER A 644 -22.99 -48.02 -8.99
C SER A 644 -21.84 -48.86 -8.43
N ILE A 645 -20.71 -48.23 -8.10
CA ILE A 645 -19.53 -48.87 -7.52
C ILE A 645 -19.66 -48.89 -5.99
N ARG A 646 -20.17 -47.82 -5.37
CA ARG A 646 -20.40 -47.75 -3.91
C ARG A 646 -21.48 -48.74 -3.45
N ASP A 647 -22.55 -48.91 -4.22
CA ASP A 647 -23.60 -49.89 -3.90
C ASP A 647 -23.03 -51.32 -3.92
N LYS A 648 -22.16 -51.65 -4.87
CA LYS A 648 -21.45 -52.93 -4.92
C LYS A 648 -20.50 -53.12 -3.73
N GLU A 649 -19.81 -52.07 -3.32
CA GLU A 649 -18.90 -52.08 -2.17
C GLU A 649 -19.63 -52.28 -0.83
N LEU A 650 -20.80 -51.67 -0.66
CA LEU A 650 -21.67 -51.87 0.50
C LEU A 650 -22.19 -53.31 0.57
N ILE A 651 -22.68 -53.84 -0.55
CA ILE A 651 -23.14 -55.24 -0.63
C ILE A 651 -22.01 -56.20 -0.25
N ILE A 652 -20.77 -55.97 -0.71
CA ILE A 652 -19.62 -56.80 -0.33
C ILE A 652 -19.30 -56.66 1.18
N LYS A 653 -19.33 -55.45 1.74
CA LYS A 653 -19.11 -55.24 3.19
C LYS A 653 -20.18 -55.94 4.04
N ASP A 654 -21.43 -55.94 3.59
CA ASP A 654 -22.53 -56.62 4.27
C ASP A 654 -22.40 -58.14 4.18
N ILE A 655 -22.03 -58.70 3.02
CA ILE A 655 -21.72 -60.14 2.87
C ILE A 655 -20.60 -60.57 3.81
N VAL A 656 -19.54 -59.77 3.92
CA VAL A 656 -18.42 -60.07 4.81
C VAL A 656 -18.86 -60.05 6.28
N LYS A 657 -19.73 -59.11 6.68
CA LYS A 657 -20.29 -59.07 8.04
C LYS A 657 -21.25 -60.22 8.32
N GLU A 658 -22.16 -60.54 7.41
CA GLU A 658 -23.10 -61.68 7.52
C GLU A 658 -22.33 -62.99 7.72
N LEU A 659 -21.37 -63.28 6.84
CA LEU A 659 -20.58 -64.51 6.89
C LEU A 659 -19.62 -64.57 8.10
N SER A 660 -19.13 -63.42 8.57
CA SER A 660 -18.29 -63.35 9.77
C SER A 660 -19.10 -63.48 11.06
N SER A 661 -20.37 -63.08 11.07
CA SER A 661 -21.29 -63.21 12.21
C SER A 661 -21.69 -64.66 12.46
N GLU A 662 -21.84 -65.45 11.40
CA GLU A 662 -22.24 -66.86 11.49
C GLU A 662 -21.07 -67.82 11.79
N GLY A 663 -19.84 -67.48 11.37
CA GLY A 663 -18.69 -68.39 11.41
C GLY A 663 -17.41 -67.83 12.05
N GLY A 664 -17.43 -66.60 12.57
CA GLY A 664 -16.27 -65.90 13.13
C GLY A 664 -15.22 -65.42 12.11
N CYS A 665 -15.27 -65.91 10.87
CA CYS A 665 -14.47 -65.41 9.75
C CYS A 665 -15.15 -65.72 8.41
N ALA A 666 -15.06 -64.81 7.44
CA ALA A 666 -15.62 -64.98 6.11
C ALA A 666 -14.55 -65.55 5.13
N LYS A 667 -14.83 -66.69 4.51
CA LYS A 667 -13.93 -67.29 3.50
C LYS A 667 -14.04 -66.54 2.18
N ILE A 668 -12.89 -66.22 1.57
CA ILE A 668 -12.84 -65.46 0.31
C ILE A 668 -13.64 -66.15 -0.81
N LYS A 669 -13.59 -67.48 -0.89
CA LYS A 669 -14.36 -68.26 -1.88
C LYS A 669 -15.88 -68.16 -1.71
N ASP A 670 -16.35 -67.97 -0.49
CA ASP A 670 -17.78 -67.90 -0.19
C ASP A 670 -18.29 -66.45 -0.37
N ILE A 671 -17.46 -65.45 -0.06
CA ILE A 671 -17.73 -64.04 -0.39
C ILE A 671 -17.87 -63.84 -1.90
N VAL A 672 -16.96 -64.41 -2.70
CA VAL A 672 -17.02 -64.31 -4.17
C VAL A 672 -18.27 -64.97 -4.72
N LYS A 673 -18.62 -66.18 -4.26
CA LYS A 673 -19.83 -66.89 -4.71
C LYS A 673 -21.11 -66.10 -4.41
N GLU A 674 -21.21 -65.52 -3.22
CA GLU A 674 -22.41 -64.78 -2.82
C GLU A 674 -22.50 -63.40 -3.48
N ALA A 675 -21.36 -62.75 -3.73
CA ALA A 675 -21.29 -61.50 -4.50
C ALA A 675 -21.67 -61.70 -5.97
N VAL A 676 -21.25 -62.81 -6.60
CA VAL A 676 -21.63 -63.15 -7.99
C VAL A 676 -23.13 -63.44 -8.10
N LYS A 677 -23.74 -64.13 -7.13
CA LYS A 677 -25.20 -64.31 -7.08
C LYS A 677 -25.97 -62.99 -6.99
N ARG A 678 -25.40 -61.98 -6.31
CA ARG A 678 -25.98 -60.64 -6.19
C ARG A 678 -25.61 -59.71 -7.36
N GLY A 679 -25.02 -60.24 -8.44
CA GLY A 679 -24.78 -59.53 -9.70
C GLY A 679 -23.49 -58.70 -9.75
N ILE A 680 -22.49 -59.03 -8.92
CA ILE A 680 -21.19 -58.36 -8.88
C ILE A 680 -20.12 -59.22 -9.58
N ASP A 681 -19.26 -58.58 -10.37
CA ASP A 681 -18.18 -59.25 -11.11
C ASP A 681 -17.09 -59.79 -10.17
N GLU A 682 -16.60 -61.00 -10.43
CA GLU A 682 -15.62 -61.72 -9.59
C GLU A 682 -14.30 -60.95 -9.50
N ASP A 683 -13.82 -60.42 -10.63
CA ASP A 683 -12.56 -59.66 -10.71
C ASP A 683 -12.63 -58.33 -9.92
N PHE A 684 -13.83 -57.76 -9.79
CA PHE A 684 -14.07 -56.56 -8.98
C PHE A 684 -14.02 -56.88 -7.47
N VAL A 685 -14.62 -58.01 -7.06
CA VAL A 685 -14.66 -58.44 -5.66
C VAL A 685 -13.26 -58.75 -5.14
N GLU A 686 -12.43 -59.45 -5.92
CA GLU A 686 -11.06 -59.80 -5.53
C GLU A 686 -10.15 -58.56 -5.38
N LYS A 687 -10.24 -57.61 -6.33
CA LYS A 687 -9.51 -56.34 -6.27
C LYS A 687 -9.92 -55.52 -5.05
N TYR A 688 -11.21 -55.50 -4.73
CA TYR A 688 -11.74 -54.74 -3.60
C TYR A 688 -11.32 -55.34 -2.25
N ILE A 689 -11.41 -56.67 -2.08
CA ILE A 689 -10.93 -57.35 -0.85
C ILE A 689 -9.42 -57.12 -0.67
N THR A 690 -8.63 -57.18 -1.74
CA THR A 690 -7.19 -56.90 -1.68
C THR A 690 -6.90 -55.46 -1.27
N SER A 691 -7.71 -54.50 -1.74
CA SER A 691 -7.63 -53.10 -1.33
C SER A 691 -7.95 -52.92 0.16
N LEU A 692 -9.00 -53.57 0.66
CA LEU A 692 -9.39 -53.51 2.07
C LEU A 692 -8.34 -54.13 2.99
N ARG A 693 -7.66 -55.19 2.54
CA ARG A 693 -6.50 -55.76 3.25
C ARG A 693 -5.31 -54.81 3.29
N ARG A 694 -5.01 -54.11 2.18
CA ARG A 694 -3.93 -53.10 2.14
C ARG A 694 -4.23 -51.88 3.00
N ALA A 695 -5.49 -51.49 3.09
CA ALA A 695 -5.96 -50.39 3.93
C ALA A 695 -5.99 -50.75 5.43
N GLY A 696 -5.85 -52.04 5.77
CA GLY A 696 -5.91 -52.51 7.15
C GLY A 696 -7.32 -52.62 7.72
N GLU A 697 -8.37 -52.50 6.89
CA GLU A 697 -9.77 -52.68 7.33
C GLU A 697 -10.13 -54.17 7.49
N LEU A 698 -9.49 -55.05 6.73
CA LEU A 698 -9.66 -56.50 6.83
C LEU A 698 -8.35 -57.17 7.25
N TYR A 699 -8.42 -58.06 8.24
CA TYR A 699 -7.30 -58.91 8.64
C TYR A 699 -7.62 -60.39 8.37
N GLU A 700 -6.56 -61.19 8.19
CA GLU A 700 -6.68 -62.62 7.88
C GLU A 700 -6.58 -63.43 9.17
N VAL A 701 -7.68 -64.09 9.56
CA VAL A 701 -7.77 -64.90 10.79
C VAL A 701 -7.11 -66.27 10.60
N LYS A 702 -7.28 -66.87 9.43
CA LYS A 702 -6.70 -68.15 8.96
C LYS A 702 -6.48 -68.05 7.46
N THR A 703 -5.57 -68.85 6.89
CA THR A 703 -5.25 -68.82 5.46
C THR A 703 -6.53 -68.92 4.59
N GLY A 704 -6.87 -67.84 3.90
CA GLY A 704 -8.08 -67.71 3.07
C GLY A 704 -9.36 -67.26 3.79
N CYS A 705 -9.29 -66.85 5.06
CA CYS A 705 -10.42 -66.37 5.87
C CYS A 705 -10.16 -64.97 6.43
N VAL A 706 -11.03 -64.01 6.12
CA VAL A 706 -10.88 -62.59 6.46
C VAL A 706 -12.00 -62.11 7.38
N ASN A 707 -11.70 -61.15 8.27
CA ASN A 707 -12.70 -60.47 9.09
C ASN A 707 -12.32 -58.98 9.24
N PHE A 708 -13.28 -58.13 9.59
CA PHE A 708 -13.04 -56.72 9.87
C PHE A 708 -12.25 -56.55 11.16
N VAL A 709 -11.25 -55.68 11.13
CA VAL A 709 -10.51 -55.25 12.33
C VAL A 709 -11.50 -54.48 13.21
N GLU A 710 -11.67 -54.90 14.46
CA GLU A 710 -12.51 -54.21 15.47
C GLU A 710 -11.93 -52.85 15.89
#